data_AF-A0A8C7X2Q6-F1
#
_entry.id   AF-A0A8C7X2Q6-F1
#
_cell.length_a   1.000
_cell.length_b   1.000
_cell.length_c   1.000
_cell.angle_alpha   90.00
_cell.angle_beta   90.00
_cell.angle_gamma   90.00
#
_symmetry.space_group_name_H-M   'P 1'
#
loop_
_entity.id
_entity.type
_entity.pdbx_description
1 polymer ?
#
loop_
_entity_poly.entity_id
_entity_poly.type
_entity_poly.pdbx_seq_one_letter_code
_entity_poly.pdbx_strand_id
1 'polypeptide(L)'
;MDCLFLISLSAAVFLHYLLSFCQILTPTNPQTDKDTLMEKKDIKMSTIVHKERHCQHEPRNLKAHDDPGVAQAGHLLDVPLGSILTSLNLHCNLIPRIEGLTSSWNLRSLDLSSNRISKIEGLTSLSSLRTLNLSCNLITKVEGLNGLVNLTRLNLSCNQINNLTGLLYLHGTEYKLKHLSLHGNHLDSIDHLLQCLLGLQGLRNVTLKQDGQSNPLCASAGFWDAVMESLPQIFVLDGLDRLRHPSSPGLSSICDIPGLEDYMDFLLSSDTSLHEKVLFIKYLFASLSSSFLFGTYLTWTDFPTKAMIWIYLQLHLNGLTDGRTAGKPLKAKRDTDRVSDSDGDSGKENRRRSGIPTHHATIVEERDQERERRWKAEQAVRRLAEELKSLQTKVSEEKDLQSMALHTTDRLKDLLLKERSGRSELQNRVEELEGRLLSLTQQLEVTRSNEEKSKAALQRAEESISHADALRAGQQAEEMKRRQELENKAAALKRELDIQRAAVNQHKEKLQQLHELLASREQEHRKQLDLRLQPGGADFREAVAQQVSLAERRHGQREAELQEKVAEGRKQYAALEDEFRLALTIEATRFSEVKEAYDRLTEEMVEVRAALSQWQQKEKRSGSLVQELTAVVKEQKSCIAELIKAKKDAVCGLKNRLRSLEAEVEGDRRLDLQLEVLRKEKARLLSQVTAQESVIDGLRSERRIWGQELAQQGASLAQDRGRLEARIEVLASELEAQRKQADRNQDALKIKTKIVDDQTETIRKLKESLQERDDRIRRLKHEAAEAQKRLHLQLEEDRVQQAELQERLERLSLHHVVNNRRWQEKEELLTQLEVQVKRMKENFDSKERQLLEERDKAADAHKAALQKLRRADDAFRAQLESVHAAHRAELLQLADEKQQQIERANRKVLEVEEEMRQLLQETQTSKRVMEEKVSRLSSVLKDFHS
;
A
#
# COMPACT_ATOMS: atom_id res chain seq x y z
N MET A 1 12.52 20.10 45.20
CA MET A 1 11.89 19.90 43.87
C MET A 1 12.60 20.72 42.77
N ASP A 2 13.44 21.67 43.16
CA ASP A 2 13.62 22.93 42.45
C ASP A 2 14.68 22.82 41.34
N CYS A 3 15.55 21.81 41.43
CA CYS A 3 16.53 21.48 40.39
C CYS A 3 15.90 21.00 39.07
N LEU A 4 14.69 20.42 39.09
CA LEU A 4 14.03 19.96 37.85
C LEU A 4 13.53 21.14 36.99
N PHE A 5 13.28 22.30 37.60
CA PHE A 5 12.85 23.51 36.88
C PHE A 5 14.02 24.20 36.14
N LEU A 6 15.27 23.99 36.58
CA LEU A 6 16.47 24.50 35.92
C LEU A 6 16.90 23.63 34.73
N ILE A 7 16.62 22.32 34.76
CA ILE A 7 16.99 21.39 33.70
C ILE A 7 16.09 21.56 32.46
N SER A 8 14.80 21.84 32.64
CA SER A 8 13.89 22.13 31.52
C SER A 8 14.21 23.46 30.83
N LEU A 9 14.56 24.51 31.60
CA LEU A 9 15.01 25.79 31.04
C LEU A 9 16.28 25.63 30.19
N SER A 10 17.24 24.83 30.65
CA SER A 10 18.49 24.58 29.91
C SER A 10 18.24 24.02 28.50
N ALA A 11 17.37 23.00 28.39
CA ALA A 11 17.04 22.38 27.10
C ALA A 11 16.30 23.35 26.15
N ALA A 12 15.38 24.16 26.67
CA ALA A 12 14.66 25.15 25.88
C ALA A 12 15.57 26.27 25.35
N VAL A 13 16.50 26.76 26.18
CA VAL A 13 17.47 27.80 25.79
C VAL A 13 18.43 27.27 24.72
N PHE A 14 18.89 26.02 24.85
CA PHE A 14 19.83 25.42 23.89
C PHE A 14 19.24 25.23 22.49
N LEU A 15 17.95 24.88 22.38
CA LEU A 15 17.27 24.75 21.07
C LEU A 15 17.09 26.08 20.35
N HIS A 16 16.77 27.17 21.08
CA HIS A 16 16.56 28.49 20.47
C HIS A 16 17.89 29.09 19.97
N TYR A 17 18.96 28.94 20.77
CA TYR A 17 20.31 29.37 20.37
C TYR A 17 20.79 28.69 19.07
N LEU A 18 20.47 27.41 18.86
CA LEU A 18 20.80 26.70 17.62
C LEU A 18 20.03 27.19 16.38
N LEU A 19 18.88 27.85 16.56
CA LEU A 19 18.10 28.44 15.46
C LEU A 19 18.52 29.88 15.14
N SER A 20 18.82 30.71 16.14
CA SER A 20 19.28 32.09 15.90
C SER A 20 20.71 32.20 15.38
N PHE A 21 21.59 31.21 15.62
CA PHE A 21 22.98 31.26 15.13
C PHE A 21 23.14 31.04 13.61
N CYS A 22 22.06 30.71 12.89
CA CYS A 22 22.11 30.40 11.45
C CYS A 22 21.81 31.59 10.52
N GLN A 23 21.74 32.85 11.03
CA GLN A 23 21.29 33.99 10.21
C GLN A 23 22.21 35.21 10.14
N ILE A 24 23.42 35.18 10.74
CA ILE A 24 24.45 36.22 10.52
C ILE A 24 25.82 35.59 10.26
N LEU A 25 26.13 35.37 8.98
CA LEU A 25 27.41 35.75 8.33
C LEU A 25 27.40 35.29 6.86
N THR A 26 27.02 36.20 5.96
CA THR A 26 27.38 36.09 4.54
C THR A 26 28.69 36.85 4.31
N PRO A 27 29.82 36.17 4.02
CA PRO A 27 31.02 36.88 3.62
C PRO A 27 30.86 37.35 2.16
N THR A 28 30.91 38.67 1.93
CA THR A 28 31.10 39.20 0.58
C THR A 28 32.54 38.97 0.13
N ASN A 29 32.66 38.48 -1.11
CA ASN A 29 33.84 38.38 -1.98
C ASN A 29 34.96 39.43 -1.75
N PRO A 30 36.25 39.20 -2.14
CA PRO A 30 36.75 38.08 -2.97
C PRO A 30 38.17 37.50 -2.69
N GLN A 31 38.53 36.49 -3.49
CA GLN A 31 39.88 36.15 -4.02
C GLN A 31 40.91 35.28 -3.22
N THR A 32 41.63 34.48 -4.02
CA THR A 32 42.90 33.74 -3.82
C THR A 32 42.97 32.49 -2.90
N ASP A 33 43.09 31.35 -3.59
CA ASP A 33 44.03 30.22 -3.38
C ASP A 33 43.95 29.21 -2.21
N LYS A 34 43.90 27.93 -2.65
CA LYS A 34 44.47 26.68 -2.08
C LYS A 34 43.73 25.91 -0.97
N ASP A 35 43.25 24.73 -1.40
CA ASP A 35 43.50 23.38 -0.86
C ASP A 35 43.55 23.12 0.65
N THR A 36 42.83 22.07 1.07
CA THR A 36 42.81 21.42 2.40
C THR A 36 42.35 22.32 3.57
N LEU A 37 41.34 21.97 4.35
CA LEU A 37 41.07 20.64 4.93
C LEU A 37 39.56 20.36 5.10
N MET A 38 39.22 19.19 5.65
CA MET A 38 37.89 18.85 6.20
C MET A 38 37.60 19.71 7.47
N GLU A 39 36.41 19.73 8.10
CA GLU A 39 35.44 18.63 8.22
C GLU A 39 34.01 19.03 8.66
N LYS A 40 33.05 18.16 8.32
CA LYS A 40 31.67 17.95 8.81
C LYS A 40 31.00 19.01 9.71
N LYS A 41 29.75 19.34 9.35
CA LYS A 41 28.60 19.13 10.26
C LYS A 41 27.31 18.87 9.50
N ASP A 42 26.94 17.60 9.39
CA ASP A 42 25.66 17.16 8.82
C ASP A 42 24.49 17.45 9.77
N ILE A 43 23.39 18.03 9.25
CA ILE A 43 22.06 17.89 9.84
C ILE A 43 21.13 17.41 8.72
N LYS A 44 20.60 16.19 8.86
CA LYS A 44 19.77 15.56 7.84
C LYS A 44 18.34 16.09 7.88
N MET A 45 17.86 16.63 6.76
CA MET A 45 16.44 16.88 6.51
C MET A 45 16.03 16.18 5.21
N SER A 46 15.49 14.96 5.32
CA SER A 46 15.16 14.11 4.17
C SER A 46 13.87 14.55 3.48
N THR A 47 13.96 15.57 2.62
CA THR A 47 12.85 15.94 1.73
C THR A 47 12.69 14.86 0.66
N ILE A 48 11.68 14.01 0.83
CA ILE A 48 11.32 12.95 -0.11
C ILE A 48 10.19 13.46 -1.00
N VAL A 49 10.40 13.49 -2.32
CA VAL A 49 9.35 13.74 -3.30
C VAL A 49 8.80 12.40 -3.79
N HIS A 50 7.49 12.20 -3.66
CA HIS A 50 6.77 11.04 -4.18
C HIS A 50 5.59 11.49 -5.04
N LYS A 51 5.39 10.82 -6.18
CA LYS A 51 4.29 11.03 -7.11
C LYS A 51 3.85 9.69 -7.68
N GLU A 52 3.22 8.88 -6.86
CA GLU A 52 2.86 7.51 -7.20
C GLU A 52 1.70 7.42 -8.19
N ARG A 53 1.76 6.39 -9.05
CA ARG A 53 0.62 5.75 -9.68
C ARG A 53 0.84 4.25 -9.60
N HIS A 54 -0.12 3.49 -9.08
CA HIS A 54 -0.07 2.03 -9.19
C HIS A 54 -0.50 1.60 -10.61
N CYS A 55 0.33 0.78 -11.25
CA CYS A 55 -0.02 0.01 -12.43
C CYS A 55 0.51 -1.41 -12.25
N GLN A 56 -0.38 -2.40 -12.25
CA GLN A 56 -0.01 -3.82 -12.25
C GLN A 56 0.40 -4.25 -13.66
N HIS A 57 1.12 -5.37 -13.77
CA HIS A 57 1.73 -5.80 -15.03
C HIS A 57 0.72 -6.23 -16.10
N GLU A 58 0.79 -5.64 -17.30
CA GLU A 58 0.83 -6.40 -18.56
C GLU A 58 1.35 -5.54 -19.75
N PRO A 59 2.31 -6.02 -20.58
CA PRO A 59 2.86 -5.23 -21.68
C PRO A 59 2.42 -5.72 -23.07
N ARG A 60 1.46 -5.06 -23.73
CA ARG A 60 1.16 -5.26 -25.17
C ARG A 60 0.78 -3.98 -25.93
N ASN A 61 1.52 -3.72 -27.01
CA ASN A 61 1.21 -2.85 -28.16
C ASN A 61 0.49 -1.51 -27.89
N LEU A 62 1.28 -0.45 -27.74
CA LEU A 62 0.83 0.93 -27.95
C LEU A 62 0.43 1.14 -29.43
N LYS A 63 -0.85 1.41 -29.67
CA LYS A 63 -1.29 2.34 -30.72
C LYS A 63 -1.93 3.54 -30.04
N ALA A 64 -1.70 4.73 -30.59
CA ALA A 64 -2.11 5.98 -29.95
C ALA A 64 -3.65 6.10 -29.89
N HIS A 65 -4.13 6.56 -28.74
CA HIS A 65 -5.37 7.29 -28.60
C HIS A 65 -5.03 8.51 -27.74
N ASP A 66 -5.09 9.69 -28.34
CA ASP A 66 -4.79 10.95 -27.66
C ASP A 66 -6.03 11.41 -26.88
N ASP A 67 -5.87 11.66 -25.57
CA ASP A 67 -6.94 12.09 -24.68
C ASP A 67 -6.52 13.38 -23.93
N PRO A 68 -7.03 14.56 -24.32
CA PRO A 68 -6.44 15.84 -23.96
C PRO A 68 -6.96 16.39 -22.60
N GLY A 69 -6.68 15.68 -21.51
CA GLY A 69 -7.32 15.94 -20.20
C GLY A 69 -6.44 16.12 -18.95
N VAL A 70 -5.11 15.89 -19.01
CA VAL A 70 -4.24 15.90 -17.81
C VAL A 70 -2.94 16.65 -18.05
N ALA A 71 -2.53 17.49 -17.09
CA ALA A 71 -1.27 18.24 -17.15
C ALA A 71 -0.04 17.30 -17.18
N GLN A 72 0.64 17.27 -18.33
CA GLN A 72 1.82 16.45 -18.57
C GLN A 72 3.08 17.18 -18.11
N ALA A 73 3.86 16.58 -17.22
CA ALA A 73 5.25 16.99 -16.98
C ALA A 73 6.11 16.42 -18.13
N GLY A 74 6.19 17.18 -19.23
CA GLY A 74 6.90 16.75 -20.44
C GLY A 74 8.41 16.83 -20.32
N HIS A 75 8.92 17.72 -19.45
CA HIS A 75 10.34 17.97 -19.24
C HIS A 75 10.73 17.90 -17.76
N LEU A 76 11.98 17.54 -17.48
CA LEU A 76 12.50 17.51 -16.11
C LEU A 76 12.90 18.93 -15.60
N LEU A 77 12.93 19.91 -16.50
CA LEU A 77 13.19 21.32 -16.23
C LEU A 77 12.05 22.04 -15.46
N ASP A 78 10.83 21.49 -15.45
CA ASP A 78 9.66 22.13 -14.85
C ASP A 78 9.67 22.15 -13.30
N VAL A 79 10.68 21.51 -12.67
CA VAL A 79 10.83 21.43 -11.20
C VAL A 79 12.19 22.01 -10.78
N PRO A 80 12.24 23.06 -9.94
CA PRO A 80 13.49 23.60 -9.42
C PRO A 80 14.05 22.70 -8.30
N LEU A 81 14.84 21.69 -8.69
CA LEU A 81 15.43 20.70 -7.78
C LEU A 81 16.61 21.30 -7.01
N GLY A 82 16.39 21.62 -5.73
CA GLY A 82 17.38 22.23 -4.84
C GLY A 82 18.45 21.26 -4.33
N SER A 83 19.59 21.82 -3.92
CA SER A 83 20.79 21.09 -3.45
C SER A 83 20.65 20.32 -2.13
N ILE A 84 19.46 20.28 -1.54
CA ILE A 84 19.15 19.59 -0.27
C ILE A 84 18.53 18.20 -0.54
N LEU A 85 18.07 17.94 -1.77
CA LEU A 85 17.38 16.69 -2.12
C LEU A 85 18.32 15.48 -2.02
N THR A 86 17.91 14.49 -1.23
CA THR A 86 18.65 13.23 -1.02
C THR A 86 17.97 12.00 -1.63
N SER A 87 16.67 12.07 -1.94
CA SER A 87 15.93 11.01 -2.65
C SER A 87 14.88 11.62 -3.59
N LEU A 88 14.83 11.14 -4.84
CA LEU A 88 13.93 11.63 -5.89
C LEU A 88 13.31 10.45 -6.63
N ASN A 89 11.97 10.35 -6.61
CA ASN A 89 11.21 9.34 -7.33
C ASN A 89 10.39 10.00 -8.46
N LEU A 90 10.69 9.60 -9.70
CA LEU A 90 10.08 10.05 -10.95
C LEU A 90 9.61 8.85 -11.81
N HIS A 91 9.35 7.71 -11.17
CA HIS A 91 8.77 6.50 -11.77
C HIS A 91 7.46 6.78 -12.54
N CYS A 92 7.20 6.06 -13.63
CA CYS A 92 5.95 6.13 -14.42
C CYS A 92 5.57 7.54 -14.92
N ASN A 93 6.54 8.32 -15.39
CA ASN A 93 6.31 9.57 -16.11
C ASN A 93 6.62 9.38 -17.62
N LEU A 94 6.57 10.45 -18.41
CA LEU A 94 6.85 10.43 -19.85
C LEU A 94 8.21 11.05 -20.21
N ILE A 95 9.13 11.12 -19.24
CA ILE A 95 10.39 11.87 -19.35
C ILE A 95 11.24 11.30 -20.51
N PRO A 96 11.61 12.12 -21.52
CA PRO A 96 12.38 11.65 -22.67
C PRO A 96 13.90 11.74 -22.47
N ARG A 97 14.37 12.62 -21.58
CA ARG A 97 15.79 12.95 -21.34
C ARG A 97 16.05 13.30 -19.88
N ILE A 98 17.27 13.06 -19.42
CA ILE A 98 17.72 13.41 -18.06
C ILE A 98 18.40 14.78 -18.11
N GLU A 99 17.75 15.79 -17.55
CA GLU A 99 18.17 17.20 -17.55
C GLU A 99 17.80 17.90 -16.23
N GLY A 100 18.36 19.07 -15.94
CA GLY A 100 18.05 19.84 -14.71
C GLY A 100 18.63 19.31 -13.39
N LEU A 101 19.12 18.06 -13.33
CA LEU A 101 19.67 17.45 -12.10
C LEU A 101 21.01 18.02 -11.62
N THR A 102 21.65 18.93 -12.37
CA THR A 102 23.04 19.38 -12.13
C THR A 102 23.29 19.94 -10.73
N SER A 103 22.28 20.59 -10.13
CA SER A 103 22.36 21.24 -8.82
C SER A 103 22.12 20.29 -7.63
N SER A 104 21.69 19.06 -7.88
CA SER A 104 21.27 18.09 -6.86
C SER A 104 22.42 17.17 -6.41
N TRP A 105 23.62 17.72 -6.20
CA TRP A 105 24.84 16.95 -5.88
C TRP A 105 24.76 16.11 -4.58
N ASN A 106 23.81 16.40 -3.69
CA ASN A 106 23.49 15.60 -2.49
C ASN A 106 22.57 14.40 -2.76
N LEU A 107 22.08 14.19 -3.98
CA LEU A 107 21.11 13.14 -4.29
C LEU A 107 21.75 11.76 -4.10
N ARG A 108 21.11 10.90 -3.29
CA ARG A 108 21.59 9.56 -2.92
C ARG A 108 20.77 8.44 -3.55
N SER A 109 19.50 8.70 -3.87
CA SER A 109 18.62 7.77 -4.57
C SER A 109 17.85 8.49 -5.68
N LEU A 110 17.84 7.91 -6.88
CA LEU A 110 17.13 8.42 -8.05
C LEU A 110 16.37 7.28 -8.73
N ASP A 111 15.05 7.38 -8.78
CA ASP A 111 14.21 6.49 -9.58
C ASP A 111 13.65 7.23 -10.79
N LEU A 112 13.97 6.73 -11.98
CA LEU A 112 13.53 7.20 -13.30
C LEU A 112 12.94 6.02 -14.12
N SER A 113 12.54 4.94 -13.45
CA SER A 113 12.01 3.74 -14.13
C SER A 113 10.65 3.98 -14.79
N SER A 114 10.33 3.18 -15.82
CA SER A 114 9.07 3.32 -16.58
C SER A 114 8.87 4.72 -17.19
N ASN A 115 9.90 5.22 -17.87
CA ASN A 115 9.91 6.50 -18.58
C ASN A 115 10.22 6.29 -20.10
N ARG A 116 10.52 7.35 -20.84
CA ARG A 116 10.87 7.32 -22.27
C ARG A 116 12.34 7.67 -22.54
N ILE A 117 13.21 7.48 -21.55
CA ILE A 117 14.62 7.85 -21.63
C ILE A 117 15.33 6.94 -22.62
N SER A 118 15.89 7.52 -23.69
CA SER A 118 16.67 6.78 -24.69
C SER A 118 18.18 6.80 -24.46
N LYS A 119 18.66 7.71 -23.59
CA LYS A 119 20.08 7.95 -23.32
C LYS A 119 20.33 8.34 -21.88
N ILE A 120 21.40 7.81 -21.29
CA ILE A 120 21.90 8.20 -19.98
C ILE A 120 22.81 9.42 -20.12
N GLU A 121 22.38 10.57 -19.59
CA GLU A 121 23.14 11.82 -19.58
C GLU A 121 22.72 12.68 -18.37
N GLY A 122 23.36 13.84 -18.14
CA GLY A 122 22.97 14.77 -17.07
C GLY A 122 23.28 14.34 -15.62
N LEU A 123 23.78 13.11 -15.39
CA LEU A 123 24.04 12.56 -14.05
C LEU A 123 25.43 12.93 -13.46
N THR A 124 26.31 13.59 -14.22
CA THR A 124 27.75 13.65 -13.91
C THR A 124 28.15 14.45 -12.67
N SER A 125 27.26 15.28 -12.10
CA SER A 125 27.48 15.98 -10.83
C SER A 125 26.92 15.25 -9.60
N LEU A 126 26.25 14.11 -9.78
CA LEU A 126 25.58 13.37 -8.71
C LEU A 126 26.55 12.41 -7.98
N SER A 127 27.69 12.94 -7.53
CA SER A 127 28.75 12.15 -6.89
C SER A 127 28.31 11.45 -5.60
N SER A 128 27.22 11.91 -4.96
CA SER A 128 26.61 11.30 -3.77
C SER A 128 25.67 10.13 -4.07
N LEU A 129 25.35 9.86 -5.34
CA LEU A 129 24.33 8.90 -5.73
C LEU A 129 24.75 7.47 -5.39
N ARG A 130 23.94 6.77 -4.58
CA ARG A 130 24.14 5.37 -4.19
C ARG A 130 23.20 4.43 -4.95
N THR A 131 21.97 4.84 -5.22
CA THR A 131 20.97 4.03 -5.95
C THR A 131 20.46 4.77 -7.19
N LEU A 132 20.51 4.10 -8.35
CA LEU A 132 19.95 4.57 -9.61
C LEU A 132 19.06 3.49 -10.24
N ASN A 133 17.78 3.80 -10.43
CA ASN A 133 16.84 2.94 -11.13
C ASN A 133 16.41 3.58 -12.47
N LEU A 134 16.73 2.90 -13.57
CA LEU A 134 16.44 3.30 -14.96
C LEU A 134 15.71 2.17 -15.72
N SER A 135 15.13 1.19 -15.02
CA SER A 135 14.43 0.08 -15.67
C SER A 135 13.22 0.51 -16.49
N CYS A 136 12.76 -0.32 -17.42
CA CYS A 136 11.60 -0.03 -18.28
C CYS A 136 11.73 1.30 -19.04
N ASN A 137 12.87 1.52 -19.71
CA ASN A 137 13.15 2.69 -20.54
C ASN A 137 13.56 2.26 -21.96
N LEU A 138 14.04 3.20 -22.78
CA LEU A 138 14.39 3.00 -24.19
C LEU A 138 15.91 3.05 -24.43
N ILE A 139 16.72 2.79 -23.39
CA ILE A 139 18.19 2.91 -23.43
C ILE A 139 18.78 1.77 -24.27
N THR A 140 19.62 2.11 -25.26
CA THR A 140 20.27 1.13 -26.17
C THR A 140 21.74 0.87 -25.83
N LYS A 141 22.38 1.78 -25.08
CA LYS A 141 23.79 1.70 -24.67
C LYS A 141 23.99 2.29 -23.28
N VAL A 142 24.88 1.68 -22.50
CA VAL A 142 25.38 2.27 -21.24
C VAL A 142 26.41 3.34 -21.57
N GLU A 143 26.17 4.55 -21.09
CA GLU A 143 27.05 5.72 -21.13
C GLU A 143 26.69 6.68 -19.97
N GLY A 144 27.36 7.83 -19.84
CA GLY A 144 26.92 8.91 -18.93
C GLY A 144 27.05 8.65 -17.42
N LEU A 145 27.62 7.53 -16.99
CA LEU A 145 27.81 7.17 -15.57
C LEU A 145 29.04 7.82 -14.91
N ASN A 146 29.80 8.62 -15.66
CA ASN A 146 31.05 9.23 -15.25
C ASN A 146 30.83 10.16 -14.04
N GLY A 147 31.58 9.95 -12.95
CA GLY A 147 31.45 10.72 -11.71
C GLY A 147 30.53 10.11 -10.64
N LEU A 148 29.80 9.02 -10.95
CA LEU A 148 28.94 8.30 -9.99
C LEU A 148 29.75 7.38 -9.05
N VAL A 149 30.80 7.91 -8.41
CA VAL A 149 31.79 7.14 -7.62
C VAL A 149 31.14 6.35 -6.47
N ASN A 150 30.13 6.92 -5.81
CA ASN A 150 29.46 6.28 -4.67
C ASN A 150 28.30 5.33 -5.06
N LEU A 151 28.07 5.07 -6.36
CA LEU A 151 26.95 4.24 -6.81
C LEU A 151 27.12 2.79 -6.35
N THR A 152 26.19 2.28 -5.54
CA THR A 152 26.19 0.90 -5.02
C THR A 152 25.17 -0.01 -5.71
N ARG A 153 24.09 0.58 -6.26
CA ARG A 153 22.97 -0.14 -6.89
C ARG A 153 22.58 0.52 -8.22
N LEU A 154 22.65 -0.24 -9.31
CA LEU A 154 22.26 0.20 -10.65
C LEU A 154 21.25 -0.79 -11.26
N ASN A 155 20.02 -0.32 -11.53
CA ASN A 155 19.03 -1.09 -12.26
C ASN A 155 18.81 -0.51 -13.67
N LEU A 156 19.05 -1.33 -14.68
CA LEU A 156 18.93 -1.04 -16.11
C LEU A 156 18.07 -2.11 -16.82
N SER A 157 17.26 -2.88 -16.09
CA SER A 157 16.45 -3.96 -16.67
C SER A 157 15.34 -3.46 -17.61
N CYS A 158 14.77 -4.36 -18.42
CA CYS A 158 13.65 -4.05 -19.31
C CYS A 158 13.94 -2.88 -20.27
N ASN A 159 15.14 -2.84 -20.85
CA ASN A 159 15.61 -1.79 -21.76
C ASN A 159 16.06 -2.42 -23.11
N GLN A 160 16.65 -1.63 -24.01
CA GLN A 160 17.10 -2.08 -25.33
C GLN A 160 18.63 -2.23 -25.41
N ILE A 161 19.30 -2.43 -24.27
CA ILE A 161 20.77 -2.35 -24.18
C ILE A 161 21.41 -3.53 -24.90
N ASN A 162 22.24 -3.24 -25.90
CA ASN A 162 23.16 -4.19 -26.53
C ASN A 162 24.63 -3.90 -26.22
N ASN A 163 24.95 -2.74 -25.64
CA ASN A 163 26.32 -2.29 -25.45
C ASN A 163 26.59 -1.76 -24.03
N LEU A 164 27.52 -2.42 -23.33
CA LEU A 164 27.88 -2.14 -21.93
C LEU A 164 29.15 -1.27 -21.74
N THR A 165 29.78 -0.72 -22.79
CA THR A 165 31.08 -0.01 -22.63
C THR A 165 31.08 1.11 -21.60
N GLY A 166 29.94 1.74 -21.28
CA GLY A 166 29.86 2.76 -20.24
C GLY A 166 30.12 2.25 -18.82
N LEU A 167 30.06 0.93 -18.58
CA LEU A 167 30.48 0.34 -17.31
C LEU A 167 32.00 0.41 -17.09
N LEU A 168 32.80 0.57 -18.16
CA LEU A 168 34.24 0.79 -18.06
C LEU A 168 34.59 2.08 -17.29
N TYR A 169 33.68 3.07 -17.26
CA TYR A 169 33.84 4.29 -16.45
C TYR A 169 33.64 4.08 -14.95
N LEU A 170 33.22 2.89 -14.52
CA LEU A 170 33.08 2.49 -13.11
C LEU A 170 34.11 1.39 -12.73
N HIS A 171 35.13 1.15 -13.56
CA HIS A 171 36.23 0.23 -13.24
C HIS A 171 37.19 0.88 -12.25
N GLY A 172 37.58 0.13 -11.21
CA GLY A 172 38.47 0.61 -10.16
C GLY A 172 38.16 0.03 -8.77
N THR A 173 38.82 0.56 -7.75
CA THR A 173 38.54 0.28 -6.32
C THR A 173 37.80 1.43 -5.63
N GLU A 174 37.83 2.62 -6.23
CA GLU A 174 37.14 3.83 -5.82
C GLU A 174 35.62 3.75 -6.07
N TYR A 175 35.19 2.99 -7.09
CA TYR A 175 33.79 2.80 -7.47
C TYR A 175 33.10 1.71 -6.63
N LYS A 176 31.94 2.05 -6.07
CA LYS A 176 31.28 1.24 -5.02
C LYS A 176 30.18 0.29 -5.50
N LEU A 177 30.10 -0.01 -6.80
CA LEU A 177 28.97 -0.74 -7.40
C LEU A 177 28.91 -2.20 -6.93
N LYS A 178 27.88 -2.57 -6.16
CA LYS A 178 27.68 -3.90 -5.56
C LYS A 178 26.62 -4.73 -6.30
N HIS A 179 25.55 -4.10 -6.77
CA HIS A 179 24.40 -4.77 -7.39
C HIS A 179 24.09 -4.16 -8.77
N LEU A 180 23.94 -5.01 -9.80
CA LEU A 180 23.67 -4.61 -11.18
C LEU A 180 22.56 -5.47 -11.82
N SER A 181 21.44 -4.86 -12.16
CA SER A 181 20.31 -5.54 -12.82
C SER A 181 20.21 -5.13 -14.29
N LEU A 182 20.27 -6.12 -15.18
CA LEU A 182 20.33 -6.02 -16.65
C LEU A 182 19.36 -6.98 -17.35
N HIS A 183 18.50 -7.71 -16.64
CA HIS A 183 17.53 -8.64 -17.24
C HIS A 183 16.58 -7.95 -18.24
N GLY A 184 16.08 -8.68 -19.23
CA GLY A 184 15.21 -8.08 -20.26
C GLY A 184 15.89 -7.01 -21.12
N ASN A 185 17.15 -7.22 -21.49
CA ASN A 185 17.90 -6.41 -22.46
C ASN A 185 18.31 -7.25 -23.68
N HIS A 186 19.05 -6.64 -24.61
CA HIS A 186 19.43 -7.20 -25.90
C HIS A 186 20.92 -7.59 -25.97
N LEU A 187 21.49 -8.05 -24.85
CA LEU A 187 22.89 -8.48 -24.78
C LEU A 187 23.07 -9.87 -25.42
N ASP A 188 23.97 -9.97 -26.41
CA ASP A 188 24.19 -11.15 -27.25
C ASP A 188 25.60 -11.77 -27.13
N SER A 189 26.63 -10.95 -26.92
CA SER A 189 28.03 -11.39 -26.72
C SER A 189 28.37 -11.62 -25.25
N ILE A 190 28.85 -12.83 -24.92
CA ILE A 190 29.42 -13.13 -23.59
C ILE A 190 30.77 -12.43 -23.38
N ASP A 191 31.62 -12.35 -24.40
CA ASP A 191 32.94 -11.70 -24.29
C ASP A 191 32.81 -10.20 -23.96
N HIS A 192 31.83 -9.52 -24.57
CA HIS A 192 31.54 -8.11 -24.28
C HIS A 192 31.04 -7.91 -22.84
N LEU A 193 30.19 -8.83 -22.35
CA LEU A 193 29.75 -8.84 -20.96
C LEU A 193 30.92 -9.02 -20.00
N LEU A 194 31.77 -10.03 -20.24
CA LEU A 194 32.95 -10.31 -19.40
C LEU A 194 33.92 -9.12 -19.39
N GLN A 195 34.27 -8.58 -20.57
CA GLN A 195 35.14 -7.40 -20.70
C GLN A 195 34.60 -6.18 -19.94
N CYS A 196 33.29 -5.94 -19.98
CA CYS A 196 32.68 -4.79 -19.31
C CYS A 196 32.52 -4.99 -17.80
N LEU A 197 32.38 -6.21 -17.30
CA LEU A 197 32.20 -6.49 -15.86
C LEU A 197 33.51 -6.79 -15.09
N LEU A 198 34.57 -7.23 -15.77
CA LEU A 198 35.81 -7.72 -15.11
C LEU A 198 36.46 -6.69 -14.16
N GLY A 199 36.48 -5.41 -14.52
CA GLY A 199 37.07 -4.34 -13.70
C GLY A 199 36.14 -3.76 -12.61
N LEU A 200 34.90 -4.24 -12.49
CA LEU A 200 33.96 -3.81 -11.44
C LEU A 200 34.25 -4.56 -10.13
N GLN A 201 35.34 -4.22 -9.45
CA GLN A 201 35.87 -4.98 -8.30
C GLN A 201 34.91 -5.04 -7.10
N GLY A 202 34.04 -4.04 -6.94
CA GLY A 202 32.99 -3.99 -5.92
C GLY A 202 31.78 -4.90 -6.17
N LEU A 203 31.61 -5.42 -7.39
CA LEU A 203 30.38 -6.08 -7.84
C LEU A 203 30.19 -7.44 -7.19
N ARG A 204 29.00 -7.72 -6.65
CA ARG A 204 28.66 -8.97 -5.93
C ARG A 204 27.41 -9.67 -6.45
N ASN A 205 26.44 -8.92 -6.95
CA ASN A 205 25.16 -9.45 -7.43
C ASN A 205 24.86 -8.93 -8.84
N VAL A 206 24.56 -9.85 -9.76
CA VAL A 206 24.25 -9.55 -11.16
C VAL A 206 22.97 -10.27 -11.58
N THR A 207 22.06 -9.58 -12.26
CA THR A 207 20.80 -10.15 -12.76
C THR A 207 20.67 -9.93 -14.26
N LEU A 208 20.86 -10.97 -15.05
CA LEU A 208 20.75 -10.99 -16.52
C LEU A 208 19.50 -11.75 -17.01
N LYS A 209 18.85 -12.51 -16.12
CA LYS A 209 17.56 -13.18 -16.30
C LYS A 209 16.71 -13.13 -15.04
N GLN A 210 15.47 -12.65 -15.16
CA GLN A 210 14.47 -12.65 -14.08
C GLN A 210 13.05 -12.65 -14.67
N ASP A 211 12.09 -13.28 -14.00
CA ASP A 211 10.63 -13.19 -14.28
C ASP A 211 10.24 -13.37 -15.75
N GLY A 212 10.82 -14.39 -16.39
CA GLY A 212 10.60 -14.72 -17.80
C GLY A 212 11.35 -13.83 -18.81
N GLN A 213 11.98 -12.74 -18.37
CA GLN A 213 12.79 -11.86 -19.20
C GLN A 213 14.29 -12.18 -19.07
N SER A 214 14.92 -12.54 -20.20
CA SER A 214 16.35 -12.89 -20.26
C SER A 214 17.03 -12.18 -21.42
N ASN A 215 18.32 -11.88 -21.27
CA ASN A 215 19.15 -11.48 -22.41
C ASN A 215 19.36 -12.65 -23.39
N PRO A 216 19.50 -12.38 -24.71
CA PRO A 216 19.83 -13.40 -25.71
C PRO A 216 21.02 -14.29 -25.33
N LEU A 217 22.09 -13.73 -24.77
CA LEU A 217 23.28 -14.47 -24.34
C LEU A 217 22.98 -15.53 -23.26
N CYS A 218 21.92 -15.37 -22.46
CA CYS A 218 21.53 -16.33 -21.42
C CYS A 218 20.95 -17.63 -21.96
N ALA A 219 20.71 -17.73 -23.27
CA ALA A 219 20.32 -18.97 -23.95
C ALA A 219 21.54 -19.79 -24.42
N SER A 220 22.77 -19.27 -24.32
CA SER A 220 23.99 -19.98 -24.74
C SER A 220 24.39 -21.06 -23.72
N ALA A 221 24.79 -22.24 -24.22
CA ALA A 221 25.16 -23.37 -23.37
C ALA A 221 26.47 -23.07 -22.63
N GLY A 222 26.51 -23.32 -21.31
CA GLY A 222 27.66 -22.99 -20.46
C GLY A 222 27.76 -21.51 -20.04
N PHE A 223 26.81 -20.64 -20.44
CA PHE A 223 26.79 -19.21 -20.09
C PHE A 223 27.06 -18.95 -18.59
N TRP A 224 26.30 -19.60 -17.72
CA TRP A 224 26.35 -19.36 -16.27
C TRP A 224 27.71 -19.74 -15.68
N ASP A 225 28.26 -20.86 -16.13
CA ASP A 225 29.55 -21.40 -15.69
C ASP A 225 30.69 -20.50 -16.17
N ALA A 226 30.69 -20.12 -17.45
CA ALA A 226 31.66 -19.19 -18.02
C ALA A 226 31.68 -17.83 -17.32
N VAL A 227 30.51 -17.29 -16.91
CA VAL A 227 30.42 -16.06 -16.11
C VAL A 227 30.95 -16.26 -14.69
N MET A 228 30.55 -17.34 -14.01
CA MET A 228 30.96 -17.57 -12.61
C MET A 228 32.44 -17.94 -12.47
N GLU A 229 33.05 -18.61 -13.47
CA GLU A 229 34.49 -18.86 -13.52
C GLU A 229 35.28 -17.58 -13.87
N SER A 230 34.83 -16.81 -14.87
CA SER A 230 35.56 -15.63 -15.36
C SER A 230 35.46 -14.40 -14.45
N LEU A 231 34.40 -14.29 -13.64
CA LEU A 231 34.15 -13.14 -12.74
C LEU A 231 34.12 -13.59 -11.26
N PRO A 232 35.29 -13.88 -10.64
CA PRO A 232 35.38 -14.37 -9.26
C PRO A 232 34.78 -13.40 -8.22
N GLN A 233 34.66 -12.11 -8.54
CA GLN A 233 34.03 -11.11 -7.67
C GLN A 233 32.52 -11.31 -7.47
N ILE A 234 31.83 -11.92 -8.45
CA ILE A 234 30.39 -12.16 -8.37
C ILE A 234 30.11 -13.30 -7.39
N PHE A 235 29.14 -13.09 -6.49
CA PHE A 235 28.67 -14.05 -5.50
C PHE A 235 27.26 -14.59 -5.82
N VAL A 236 26.40 -13.75 -6.41
CA VAL A 236 25.04 -14.10 -6.85
C VAL A 236 24.85 -13.74 -8.33
N LEU A 237 24.34 -14.69 -9.11
CA LEU A 237 23.97 -14.53 -10.52
C LEU A 237 22.53 -15.02 -10.72
N ASP A 238 21.65 -14.17 -11.24
CA ASP A 238 20.21 -14.47 -11.48
C ASP A 238 19.46 -14.96 -10.23
N GLY A 239 19.85 -14.46 -9.04
CA GLY A 239 19.28 -14.87 -7.75
C GLY A 239 19.78 -16.24 -7.23
N LEU A 240 20.76 -16.84 -7.92
CA LEU A 240 21.42 -18.07 -7.52
C LEU A 240 22.84 -17.81 -7.01
N ASP A 241 23.25 -18.49 -5.95
CA ASP A 241 24.62 -18.46 -5.45
C ASP A 241 25.57 -19.34 -6.30
N ARG A 242 26.87 -19.39 -5.94
CA ARG A 242 27.88 -20.24 -6.59
C ARG A 242 27.62 -21.76 -6.48
N LEU A 243 26.66 -22.20 -5.66
CA LEU A 243 26.20 -23.59 -5.55
C LEU A 243 24.88 -23.83 -6.31
N ARG A 244 24.39 -22.82 -7.05
CA ARG A 244 23.10 -22.77 -7.75
C ARG A 244 21.89 -22.91 -6.81
N HIS A 245 22.04 -22.55 -5.53
CA HIS A 245 20.92 -22.44 -4.60
C HIS A 245 20.26 -21.05 -4.71
N PRO A 246 18.93 -20.95 -4.58
CA PRO A 246 18.25 -19.66 -4.52
C PRO A 246 18.70 -18.90 -3.27
N SER A 247 19.33 -17.73 -3.46
CA SER A 247 19.83 -16.94 -2.34
C SER A 247 18.67 -16.47 -1.47
N SER A 248 18.72 -16.74 -0.16
CA SER A 248 17.67 -16.29 0.75
C SER A 248 17.55 -14.75 0.76
N PRO A 249 16.34 -14.17 0.78
CA PRO A 249 16.14 -12.72 0.89
C PRO A 249 16.72 -12.08 2.16
N GLY A 250 17.17 -12.89 3.12
CA GLY A 250 17.86 -12.46 4.33
C GLY A 250 19.39 -12.55 4.21
N LEU A 251 20.05 -11.53 4.76
CA LEU A 251 21.45 -11.51 5.23
C LEU A 251 22.59 -11.47 4.19
N SER A 252 22.30 -11.23 2.91
CA SER A 252 23.32 -10.67 2.00
C SER A 252 23.50 -9.16 2.25
N SER A 253 24.35 -8.85 3.23
CA SER A 253 24.74 -7.50 3.69
C SER A 253 23.68 -6.70 4.47
N ILE A 254 23.99 -6.47 5.75
CA ILE A 254 23.30 -5.51 6.63
C ILE A 254 23.36 -4.07 6.06
N CYS A 255 24.34 -3.76 5.20
CA CYS A 255 24.53 -2.44 4.61
C CYS A 255 23.48 -2.06 3.55
N ASP A 256 22.60 -2.98 3.14
CA ASP A 256 21.67 -2.76 2.02
C ASP A 256 20.30 -2.17 2.44
N ILE A 257 20.12 -1.81 3.72
CA ILE A 257 18.99 -0.99 4.19
C ILE A 257 19.31 0.51 3.95
N PRO A 258 18.48 1.28 3.22
CA PRO A 258 18.69 2.70 3.01
C PRO A 258 18.81 3.47 4.34
N GLY A 259 19.92 4.19 4.51
CA GLY A 259 20.25 4.91 5.75
C GLY A 259 20.99 4.09 6.81
N LEU A 260 21.15 2.76 6.66
CA LEU A 260 21.93 1.97 7.61
C LEU A 260 23.44 2.02 7.36
N GLU A 261 23.89 2.25 6.11
CA GLU A 261 25.29 2.68 5.88
C GLU A 261 25.58 4.01 6.58
N ASP A 262 24.65 4.97 6.58
CA ASP A 262 24.86 6.21 7.35
C ASP A 262 24.90 5.96 8.87
N TYR A 263 24.18 4.95 9.36
CA TYR A 263 24.23 4.55 10.77
C TYR A 263 25.60 3.92 11.11
N MET A 264 26.18 3.15 10.19
CA MET A 264 27.57 2.67 10.30
C MET A 264 28.56 3.84 10.28
N ASP A 265 28.46 4.76 9.31
CA ASP A 265 29.31 5.95 9.20
C ASP A 265 29.19 6.85 10.47
N PHE A 266 27.98 7.00 11.03
CA PHE A 266 27.70 7.74 12.26
C PHE A 266 28.22 7.04 13.52
N LEU A 267 28.07 5.71 13.62
CA LEU A 267 28.63 4.94 14.73
C LEU A 267 30.16 5.01 14.76
N LEU A 268 30.80 4.90 13.59
CA LEU A 268 32.25 4.98 13.39
C LEU A 268 32.80 6.42 13.49
N SER A 269 31.94 7.44 13.43
CA SER A 269 32.34 8.83 13.68
C SER A 269 32.68 9.04 15.17
N SER A 270 33.85 9.66 15.42
CA SER A 270 34.45 9.81 16.74
C SER A 270 33.72 10.83 17.65
N ASP A 271 33.03 11.81 17.05
CA ASP A 271 32.72 13.08 17.70
C ASP A 271 31.28 13.24 18.22
N THR A 272 30.51 12.14 18.32
CA THR A 272 29.09 12.17 18.75
C THR A 272 28.84 11.33 20.00
N SER A 273 28.01 11.87 20.90
CA SER A 273 27.89 11.37 22.27
C SER A 273 27.11 10.06 22.37
N LEU A 274 27.35 9.30 23.45
CA LEU A 274 26.64 8.04 23.70
C LEU A 274 25.12 8.22 23.83
N HIS A 275 24.67 9.40 24.27
CA HIS A 275 23.25 9.68 24.53
C HIS A 275 22.45 9.84 23.23
N GLU A 276 23.00 10.54 22.23
CA GLU A 276 22.41 10.70 20.90
C GLU A 276 22.31 9.34 20.17
N LYS A 277 23.35 8.51 20.30
CA LYS A 277 23.39 7.14 19.76
C LYS A 277 22.28 6.25 20.37
N VAL A 278 21.88 6.46 21.62
CA VAL A 278 20.74 5.75 22.26
C VAL A 278 19.36 6.29 21.85
N LEU A 279 19.21 7.60 21.68
CA LEU A 279 17.93 8.20 21.25
C LEU A 279 17.53 7.74 19.84
N PHE A 280 18.49 7.66 18.91
CA PHE A 280 18.23 7.21 17.53
C PHE A 280 17.76 5.74 17.46
N ILE A 281 18.32 4.87 18.31
CA ILE A 281 17.93 3.44 18.40
C ILE A 281 16.46 3.28 18.82
N LYS A 282 15.95 4.13 19.73
CA LYS A 282 14.53 4.11 20.12
C LYS A 282 13.60 4.48 18.96
N TYR A 283 14.03 5.40 18.09
CA TYR A 283 13.23 5.82 16.93
C TYR A 283 13.15 4.73 15.85
N LEU A 284 14.25 4.01 15.60
CA LEU A 284 14.30 2.91 14.64
C LEU A 284 13.37 1.75 15.03
N PHE A 285 13.29 1.44 16.33
CA PHE A 285 12.40 0.39 16.86
C PHE A 285 10.91 0.69 16.67
N ALA A 286 10.52 1.97 16.63
CA ALA A 286 9.14 2.35 16.32
C ALA A 286 8.81 2.07 14.83
N SER A 287 9.69 2.48 13.91
CA SER A 287 9.44 2.37 12.46
C SER A 287 9.36 0.92 11.95
N LEU A 288 10.12 0.00 12.55
CA LEU A 288 10.13 -1.42 12.17
C LEU A 288 8.84 -2.18 12.53
N SER A 289 7.96 -1.60 13.35
CA SER A 289 6.73 -2.25 13.82
C SER A 289 5.58 -2.31 12.79
N SER A 290 5.65 -1.51 11.71
CA SER A 290 4.53 -1.27 10.79
C SER A 290 4.42 -2.25 9.62
N SER A 291 5.49 -2.99 9.29
CA SER A 291 5.66 -3.64 7.97
C SER A 291 5.61 -5.17 8.00
N PHE A 292 5.07 -5.78 9.07
CA PHE A 292 5.19 -7.23 9.32
C PHE A 292 3.85 -7.97 9.48
N LEU A 293 2.85 -7.65 8.65
CA LEU A 293 1.54 -8.32 8.64
C LEU A 293 1.00 -8.59 7.22
N PHE A 294 1.60 -9.53 6.48
CA PHE A 294 0.88 -10.30 5.45
C PHE A 294 1.60 -11.62 5.11
N GLY A 295 0.85 -12.73 4.99
CA GLY A 295 1.27 -13.90 4.20
C GLY A 295 1.91 -15.11 4.88
N THR A 296 1.23 -15.80 5.81
CA THR A 296 1.57 -17.21 6.17
C THR A 296 0.33 -18.09 6.41
N TYR A 297 -0.32 -18.58 5.35
CA TYR A 297 -1.27 -19.70 5.42
C TYR A 297 -1.38 -20.42 4.06
N LEU A 298 -0.73 -21.59 3.94
CA LEU A 298 -1.12 -22.72 3.07
C LEU A 298 -0.09 -23.85 3.23
N THR A 299 -0.47 -24.93 3.91
CA THR A 299 0.38 -26.13 4.13
C THR A 299 0.25 -27.13 2.98
N TRP A 300 1.36 -27.74 2.57
CA TRP A 300 1.41 -28.75 1.50
C TRP A 300 1.44 -30.19 2.06
N THR A 301 0.35 -30.93 1.85
CA THR A 301 0.17 -32.39 1.96
C THR A 301 -1.07 -32.75 1.11
N ASP A 302 -1.14 -33.77 0.24
CA ASP A 302 -0.25 -34.89 -0.06
C ASP A 302 -0.36 -35.33 -1.53
N PHE A 303 0.65 -36.05 -2.03
CA PHE A 303 0.54 -37.30 -2.83
C PHE A 303 1.96 -37.85 -3.07
N PRO A 304 2.18 -39.19 -3.04
CA PRO A 304 1.96 -39.96 -4.28
C PRO A 304 1.55 -41.45 -4.13
N THR A 305 1.26 -42.04 -5.30
CA THR A 305 1.37 -43.48 -5.67
C THR A 305 0.26 -44.49 -5.30
N LYS A 306 0.22 -45.54 -6.14
CA LYS A 306 -0.74 -46.66 -6.17
C LYS A 306 -0.07 -47.93 -5.60
N ALA A 307 -0.86 -48.92 -5.15
CA ALA A 307 -1.01 -50.23 -5.84
C ALA A 307 -1.44 -51.40 -4.91
N MET A 308 -2.46 -52.17 -5.34
CA MET A 308 -2.70 -53.61 -5.00
C MET A 308 -3.05 -53.93 -3.51
N ILE A 309 -3.77 -54.99 -3.12
CA ILE A 309 -4.48 -56.09 -3.84
C ILE A 309 -5.62 -56.65 -2.93
N TRP A 310 -6.77 -57.05 -3.50
CA TRP A 310 -7.76 -58.04 -2.95
C TRP A 310 -8.46 -57.79 -1.57
N ILE A 311 -9.67 -58.30 -1.25
CA ILE A 311 -10.65 -59.09 -2.01
C ILE A 311 -12.09 -58.90 -1.45
N TYR A 312 -13.13 -59.09 -2.30
CA TYR A 312 -14.53 -59.43 -1.96
C TYR A 312 -15.35 -58.42 -1.12
N LEU A 313 -16.69 -58.42 -1.11
CA LEU A 313 -17.79 -59.14 -1.81
C LEU A 313 -18.94 -58.07 -1.91
N GLN A 314 -19.97 -58.07 -2.76
CA GLN A 314 -20.64 -59.12 -3.53
C GLN A 314 -21.60 -58.48 -4.56
N LEU A 315 -21.65 -59.00 -5.79
CA LEU A 315 -22.87 -59.11 -6.60
C LEU A 315 -22.60 -59.95 -7.85
N HIS A 316 -23.46 -60.94 -8.12
CA HIS A 316 -23.28 -61.87 -9.24
C HIS A 316 -24.46 -61.77 -10.21
N LEU A 317 -24.13 -61.60 -11.48
CA LEU A 317 -24.76 -62.18 -12.67
C LEU A 317 -26.30 -62.32 -12.70
N ASN A 318 -26.90 -61.70 -13.73
CA ASN A 318 -27.12 -62.48 -14.95
C ASN A 318 -27.18 -61.58 -16.19
N GLY A 319 -26.40 -61.95 -17.21
CA GLY A 319 -26.40 -61.36 -18.54
C GLY A 319 -25.89 -62.39 -19.54
N LEU A 320 -26.54 -62.50 -20.70
CA LEU A 320 -26.24 -63.51 -21.72
C LEU A 320 -25.71 -62.85 -23.00
N THR A 321 -24.44 -63.08 -23.27
CA THR A 321 -23.85 -63.13 -24.62
C THR A 321 -23.69 -64.62 -24.99
N ASP A 322 -23.51 -65.09 -26.22
CA ASP A 322 -22.74 -64.56 -27.35
C ASP A 322 -23.32 -65.03 -28.70
N GLY A 323 -22.60 -64.80 -29.82
CA GLY A 323 -22.98 -65.32 -31.14
C GLY A 323 -21.81 -65.91 -31.95
N ARG A 324 -22.16 -66.46 -33.15
CA ARG A 324 -21.28 -67.14 -34.13
C ARG A 324 -20.88 -68.58 -33.70
N THR A 325 -20.69 -69.57 -34.59
CA THR A 325 -20.58 -69.57 -36.07
C THR A 325 -20.98 -70.93 -36.71
N ALA A 326 -21.49 -70.88 -37.96
CA ALA A 326 -21.39 -71.88 -39.04
C ALA A 326 -21.78 -73.37 -38.86
N GLY A 327 -22.74 -73.84 -39.69
CA GLY A 327 -23.02 -75.26 -39.97
C GLY A 327 -24.18 -75.46 -40.98
N LYS A 328 -24.09 -76.45 -41.88
CA LYS A 328 -25.14 -76.89 -42.86
C LYS A 328 -25.32 -78.44 -42.72
N PRO A 329 -26.14 -79.21 -43.50
CA PRO A 329 -27.04 -78.90 -44.63
C PRO A 329 -28.40 -79.69 -44.73
N LEU A 330 -29.23 -79.40 -45.77
CA LEU A 330 -30.33 -80.22 -46.38
C LEU A 330 -31.63 -80.42 -45.52
N LYS A 331 -32.86 -80.62 -46.06
CA LYS A 331 -33.37 -80.91 -47.44
C LYS A 331 -34.78 -80.33 -47.76
N ALA A 332 -35.04 -80.13 -49.07
CA ALA A 332 -36.31 -79.88 -49.83
C ALA A 332 -37.60 -80.62 -49.36
N LYS A 333 -38.85 -80.34 -49.82
CA LYS A 333 -39.41 -79.58 -50.98
C LYS A 333 -40.27 -78.33 -50.55
N ARG A 334 -41.22 -77.65 -51.25
CA ARG A 334 -42.05 -77.75 -52.53
C ARG A 334 -43.17 -78.84 -52.56
N ASP A 335 -44.24 -78.88 -53.39
CA ASP A 335 -44.81 -78.14 -54.55
C ASP A 335 -46.34 -77.85 -54.28
N THR A 336 -47.24 -77.03 -54.91
CA THR A 336 -47.51 -76.37 -56.23
C THR A 336 -48.10 -77.25 -57.38
N ASP A 337 -49.14 -76.88 -58.19
CA ASP A 337 -50.01 -75.66 -58.30
C ASP A 337 -51.36 -75.83 -59.14
N ARG A 338 -52.51 -75.27 -58.68
CA ARG A 338 -53.59 -74.49 -59.44
C ARG A 338 -54.57 -75.12 -60.51
N VAL A 339 -55.66 -74.38 -60.87
CA VAL A 339 -56.66 -74.55 -62.01
C VAL A 339 -57.71 -75.68 -61.80
N SER A 340 -59.07 -75.55 -61.76
CA SER A 340 -60.19 -75.06 -62.64
C SER A 340 -60.60 -76.06 -63.80
N ASP A 341 -61.83 -76.22 -64.35
CA ASP A 341 -63.04 -75.36 -64.54
C ASP A 341 -64.41 -76.12 -64.74
N SER A 342 -65.53 -75.35 -64.73
CA SER A 342 -66.82 -75.43 -65.51
C SER A 342 -67.80 -76.64 -65.60
N ASP A 343 -69.03 -76.43 -65.09
CA ASP A 343 -70.39 -76.43 -65.75
C ASP A 343 -71.07 -77.60 -66.53
N GLY A 344 -72.39 -77.77 -66.23
CA GLY A 344 -73.52 -78.10 -67.15
C GLY A 344 -73.93 -79.58 -67.37
N ASP A 345 -75.13 -79.94 -67.85
CA ASP A 345 -76.49 -79.34 -67.76
C ASP A 345 -77.61 -80.37 -68.16
N SER A 346 -78.82 -80.24 -67.60
CA SER A 346 -80.14 -80.71 -68.10
C SER A 346 -80.52 -82.23 -68.15
N GLY A 347 -81.83 -82.51 -68.04
CA GLY A 347 -82.50 -83.51 -68.92
C GLY A 347 -83.32 -84.69 -68.36
N LYS A 348 -84.65 -84.49 -68.15
CA LYS A 348 -85.80 -85.35 -68.63
C LYS A 348 -85.95 -86.83 -68.16
N GLU A 349 -87.12 -87.52 -68.19
CA GLU A 349 -88.56 -87.18 -68.20
C GLU A 349 -89.47 -88.47 -68.00
N ASN A 350 -90.67 -88.33 -67.41
CA ASN A 350 -91.92 -89.12 -67.65
C ASN A 350 -92.15 -90.64 -67.28
N ARG A 351 -93.33 -90.89 -66.65
CA ARG A 351 -94.37 -91.96 -66.89
C ARG A 351 -94.40 -93.38 -66.24
N ARG A 352 -95.40 -93.54 -65.34
CA ARG A 352 -96.60 -94.45 -65.37
C ARG A 352 -96.57 -95.98 -65.05
N ARG A 353 -97.45 -96.33 -64.09
CA ARG A 353 -98.49 -97.41 -64.05
C ARG A 353 -98.20 -98.85 -63.53
N SER A 354 -99.03 -99.22 -62.53
CA SER A 354 -99.80 -100.48 -62.30
C SER A 354 -99.11 -101.84 -62.03
N GLY A 355 -99.61 -102.58 -61.01
CA GLY A 355 -99.60 -104.05 -60.98
C GLY A 355 -99.36 -104.73 -59.61
N ILE A 356 -100.44 -105.06 -58.87
CA ILE A 356 -100.47 -106.03 -57.74
C ILE A 356 -100.97 -107.38 -58.33
N PRO A 357 -100.62 -108.60 -57.82
CA PRO A 357 -99.95 -109.02 -56.57
C PRO A 357 -98.60 -109.76 -56.84
N THR A 358 -97.83 -110.39 -55.92
CA THR A 358 -98.12 -111.11 -54.66
C THR A 358 -96.99 -110.99 -53.60
N HIS A 359 -97.36 -110.66 -52.35
CA HIS A 359 -96.66 -110.92 -51.06
C HIS A 359 -95.16 -110.59 -50.84
N HIS A 360 -94.37 -110.28 -51.86
CA HIS A 360 -92.99 -109.78 -51.73
C HIS A 360 -92.86 -108.26 -51.94
N ALA A 361 -93.89 -107.64 -52.52
CA ALA A 361 -93.89 -106.20 -52.83
C ALA A 361 -93.79 -105.32 -51.57
N THR A 362 -94.52 -105.64 -50.50
CA THR A 362 -94.53 -104.85 -49.26
C THR A 362 -93.14 -104.74 -48.62
N ILE A 363 -92.35 -105.82 -48.59
CA ILE A 363 -90.99 -105.81 -48.03
C ILE A 363 -90.03 -104.96 -48.89
N VAL A 364 -90.23 -104.93 -50.21
CA VAL A 364 -89.44 -104.08 -51.12
C VAL A 364 -89.86 -102.62 -50.98
N GLU A 365 -91.16 -102.34 -50.92
CA GLU A 365 -91.72 -100.98 -50.80
C GLU A 365 -91.45 -100.37 -49.42
N GLU A 366 -91.47 -101.16 -48.34
CA GLU A 366 -90.95 -100.75 -47.04
C GLU A 366 -89.44 -100.50 -47.09
N ARG A 367 -88.65 -101.35 -47.76
CA ARG A 367 -87.22 -101.11 -47.98
C ARG A 367 -86.93 -99.88 -48.84
N ASP A 368 -87.83 -99.50 -49.75
CA ASP A 368 -87.66 -98.33 -50.61
C ASP A 368 -88.11 -97.04 -49.94
N GLN A 369 -89.20 -97.05 -49.18
CA GLN A 369 -89.52 -95.96 -48.25
C GLN A 369 -88.42 -95.80 -47.20
N GLU A 370 -87.83 -96.90 -46.70
CA GLU A 370 -86.72 -96.86 -45.76
C GLU A 370 -85.41 -96.38 -46.41
N ARG A 371 -85.13 -96.75 -47.67
CA ARG A 371 -84.04 -96.16 -48.48
C ARG A 371 -84.27 -94.67 -48.70
N GLU A 372 -85.49 -94.23 -48.98
CA GLU A 372 -85.82 -92.82 -49.22
C GLU A 372 -85.77 -91.99 -47.93
N ARG A 373 -86.26 -92.53 -46.80
CA ARG A 373 -86.08 -91.94 -45.45
C ARG A 373 -84.60 -91.81 -45.11
N ARG A 374 -83.80 -92.86 -45.33
CA ARG A 374 -82.34 -92.82 -45.12
C ARG A 374 -81.65 -91.83 -46.04
N TRP A 375 -82.04 -91.75 -47.32
CA TRP A 375 -81.48 -90.78 -48.26
C TRP A 375 -81.86 -89.33 -47.90
N LYS A 376 -83.09 -89.09 -47.43
CA LYS A 376 -83.53 -87.78 -46.89
C LYS A 376 -82.80 -87.43 -45.59
N ALA A 377 -82.58 -88.40 -44.70
CA ALA A 377 -81.78 -88.23 -43.50
C ALA A 377 -80.30 -88.00 -43.83
N GLU A 378 -79.74 -88.69 -44.83
CA GLU A 378 -78.36 -88.50 -45.28
C GLU A 378 -78.17 -87.16 -46.00
N GLN A 379 -79.15 -86.72 -46.80
CA GLN A 379 -79.23 -85.35 -47.34
C GLN A 379 -79.24 -84.32 -46.20
N ALA A 380 -80.04 -84.52 -45.16
CA ALA A 380 -80.07 -83.64 -44.00
C ALA A 380 -78.74 -83.66 -43.23
N VAL A 381 -78.13 -84.83 -43.01
CA VAL A 381 -76.82 -84.98 -42.36
C VAL A 381 -75.70 -84.34 -43.19
N ARG A 382 -75.73 -84.43 -44.53
CA ARG A 382 -74.78 -83.76 -45.41
C ARG A 382 -74.91 -82.23 -45.32
N ARG A 383 -76.13 -81.69 -45.38
CA ARG A 383 -76.39 -80.25 -45.18
C ARG A 383 -75.95 -79.79 -43.79
N LEU A 384 -76.30 -80.52 -42.72
CA LEU A 384 -75.87 -80.22 -41.36
C LEU A 384 -74.34 -80.33 -41.20
N ALA A 385 -73.66 -81.21 -41.94
CA ALA A 385 -72.20 -81.31 -41.97
C ALA A 385 -71.55 -80.17 -42.77
N GLU A 386 -72.20 -79.66 -43.81
CA GLU A 386 -71.79 -78.47 -44.58
C GLU A 386 -72.01 -77.19 -43.76
N GLU A 387 -73.15 -77.08 -43.07
CA GLU A 387 -73.43 -76.02 -42.09
C GLU A 387 -72.43 -76.05 -40.93
N LEU A 388 -72.16 -77.23 -40.34
CA LEU A 388 -71.12 -77.40 -39.31
C LEU A 388 -69.73 -77.00 -39.82
N LYS A 389 -69.35 -77.34 -41.06
CA LYS A 389 -68.10 -76.87 -41.66
C LYS A 389 -68.10 -75.34 -41.85
N SER A 390 -69.23 -74.75 -42.25
CA SER A 390 -69.37 -73.29 -42.39
C SER A 390 -69.30 -72.55 -41.04
N LEU A 391 -69.78 -73.19 -39.97
CA LEU A 391 -69.67 -72.68 -38.60
C LEU A 391 -68.24 -72.88 -38.06
N GLN A 392 -67.61 -74.00 -38.37
CA GLN A 392 -66.23 -74.28 -37.95
C GLN A 392 -65.22 -73.35 -38.64
N THR A 393 -65.43 -73.00 -39.92
CA THR A 393 -64.64 -71.99 -40.64
C THR A 393 -64.83 -70.59 -40.06
N LYS A 394 -66.08 -70.16 -39.80
CA LYS A 394 -66.36 -68.91 -39.08
C LYS A 394 -65.72 -68.87 -37.69
N VAL A 395 -65.72 -69.97 -36.95
CA VAL A 395 -65.07 -70.06 -35.63
C VAL A 395 -63.53 -70.05 -35.72
N SER A 396 -62.91 -70.44 -36.84
CA SER A 396 -61.49 -70.13 -37.09
C SER A 396 -61.28 -68.66 -37.48
N GLU A 397 -62.12 -68.11 -38.36
CA GLU A 397 -62.03 -66.70 -38.78
C GLU A 397 -62.19 -65.74 -37.58
N GLU A 398 -63.12 -66.01 -36.67
CA GLU A 398 -63.28 -65.25 -35.41
C GLU A 398 -62.04 -65.36 -34.50
N LYS A 399 -61.38 -66.53 -34.44
CA LYS A 399 -60.15 -66.72 -33.64
C LYS A 399 -58.95 -66.02 -34.27
N ASP A 400 -58.84 -66.04 -35.60
CA ASP A 400 -57.79 -65.33 -36.32
C ASP A 400 -57.97 -63.81 -36.21
N LEU A 401 -59.21 -63.32 -36.31
CA LEU A 401 -59.56 -61.92 -36.02
C LEU A 401 -59.27 -61.55 -34.56
N GLN A 402 -59.56 -62.43 -33.59
CA GLN A 402 -59.24 -62.21 -32.18
C GLN A 402 -57.72 -62.19 -31.93
N SER A 403 -56.96 -63.07 -32.61
CA SER A 403 -55.50 -63.07 -32.59
C SER A 403 -54.92 -61.78 -33.18
N MET A 404 -55.43 -61.31 -34.32
CA MET A 404 -55.05 -60.03 -34.91
C MET A 404 -55.41 -58.83 -34.01
N ALA A 405 -56.55 -58.86 -33.31
CA ALA A 405 -56.94 -57.85 -32.34
C ALA A 405 -55.99 -57.81 -31.12
N LEU A 406 -55.55 -58.97 -30.63
CA LEU A 406 -54.53 -59.07 -29.57
C LEU A 406 -53.18 -58.53 -30.04
N HIS A 407 -52.68 -58.97 -31.21
CA HIS A 407 -51.41 -58.49 -31.75
C HIS A 407 -51.40 -56.98 -32.07
N THR A 408 -52.53 -56.40 -32.50
CA THR A 408 -52.64 -54.95 -32.69
C THR A 408 -52.72 -54.19 -31.36
N THR A 409 -53.41 -54.72 -30.34
CA THR A 409 -53.42 -54.08 -29.01
C THR A 409 -52.08 -54.18 -28.29
N ASP A 410 -51.33 -55.28 -28.40
CA ASP A 410 -49.98 -55.37 -27.85
C ASP A 410 -48.99 -54.45 -28.59
N ARG A 411 -49.07 -54.36 -29.92
CA ARG A 411 -48.29 -53.38 -30.69
C ARG A 411 -48.61 -51.93 -30.30
N LEU A 412 -49.86 -51.63 -29.93
CA LEU A 412 -50.24 -50.31 -29.40
C LEU A 412 -49.71 -50.09 -27.97
N LYS A 413 -49.69 -51.10 -27.09
CA LYS A 413 -49.04 -51.03 -25.77
C LYS A 413 -47.55 -50.72 -25.91
N ASP A 414 -46.84 -51.42 -26.78
CA ASP A 414 -45.41 -51.19 -27.04
C ASP A 414 -45.11 -49.77 -27.53
N LEU A 415 -45.95 -49.24 -28.42
CA LEU A 415 -45.82 -47.86 -28.90
C LEU A 415 -46.10 -46.84 -27.78
N LEU A 416 -47.15 -47.05 -26.97
CA LEU A 416 -47.45 -46.21 -25.81
C LEU A 416 -46.38 -46.29 -24.72
N LEU A 417 -45.73 -47.44 -24.53
CA LEU A 417 -44.61 -47.58 -23.59
C LEU A 417 -43.36 -46.84 -24.08
N LYS A 418 -43.03 -46.92 -25.37
CA LYS A 418 -41.94 -46.14 -26.00
C LYS A 418 -42.23 -44.63 -26.00
N GLU A 419 -43.48 -44.24 -26.18
CA GLU A 419 -43.87 -42.82 -26.07
C GLU A 419 -43.74 -42.34 -24.62
N ARG A 420 -44.14 -43.16 -23.63
CA ARG A 420 -43.97 -42.85 -22.20
C ARG A 420 -42.49 -42.76 -21.79
N SER A 421 -41.63 -43.65 -22.26
CA SER A 421 -40.18 -43.56 -21.99
C SER A 421 -39.58 -42.32 -22.65
N GLY A 422 -39.89 -42.04 -23.91
CA GLY A 422 -39.44 -40.82 -24.61
C GLY A 422 -39.93 -39.53 -23.96
N ARG A 423 -41.17 -39.49 -23.46
CA ARG A 423 -41.69 -38.36 -22.67
C ARG A 423 -40.93 -38.20 -21.35
N SER A 424 -40.58 -39.29 -20.67
CA SER A 424 -39.77 -39.28 -19.45
C SER A 424 -38.35 -38.77 -19.70
N GLU A 425 -37.68 -39.26 -20.75
CA GLU A 425 -36.35 -38.78 -21.17
C GLU A 425 -36.35 -37.29 -21.56
N LEU A 426 -37.40 -36.82 -22.23
CA LEU A 426 -37.57 -35.40 -22.54
C LEU A 426 -37.82 -34.57 -21.28
N GLN A 427 -38.62 -35.05 -20.33
CA GLN A 427 -38.87 -34.34 -19.07
C GLN A 427 -37.60 -34.24 -18.22
N ASN A 428 -36.83 -35.32 -18.07
CA ASN A 428 -35.53 -35.28 -17.39
C ASN A 428 -34.57 -34.25 -18.02
N ARG A 429 -34.61 -34.10 -19.35
CA ARG A 429 -33.80 -33.09 -20.08
C ARG A 429 -34.34 -31.67 -19.92
N VAL A 430 -35.64 -31.48 -19.72
CA VAL A 430 -36.21 -30.17 -19.34
C VAL A 430 -35.76 -29.80 -17.93
N GLU A 431 -35.90 -30.71 -16.97
CA GLU A 431 -35.46 -30.50 -15.57
C GLU A 431 -33.94 -30.21 -15.47
N GLU A 432 -33.12 -30.89 -16.28
CA GLU A 432 -31.68 -30.59 -16.39
C GLU A 432 -31.40 -29.19 -16.99
N LEU A 433 -32.14 -28.80 -18.04
CA LEU A 433 -31.99 -27.49 -18.67
C LEU A 433 -32.48 -26.35 -17.76
N GLU A 434 -33.56 -26.57 -17.01
CA GLU A 434 -34.05 -25.63 -15.99
C GLU A 434 -33.03 -25.46 -14.86
N GLY A 435 -32.42 -26.54 -14.37
CA GLY A 435 -31.33 -26.48 -13.40
C GLY A 435 -30.09 -25.72 -13.91
N ARG A 436 -29.71 -25.95 -15.19
CA ARG A 436 -28.62 -25.20 -15.86
C ARG A 436 -28.96 -23.71 -16.02
N LEU A 437 -30.19 -23.37 -16.40
CA LEU A 437 -30.66 -21.98 -16.52
C LEU A 437 -30.70 -21.27 -15.16
N LEU A 438 -31.13 -21.95 -14.09
CA LEU A 438 -31.12 -21.42 -12.73
C LEU A 438 -29.68 -21.10 -12.28
N SER A 439 -28.74 -22.02 -12.51
CA SER A 439 -27.32 -21.84 -12.17
C SER A 439 -26.68 -20.69 -12.96
N LEU A 440 -26.94 -20.59 -14.27
CA LEU A 440 -26.47 -19.48 -15.11
C LEU A 440 -27.06 -18.13 -14.67
N THR A 441 -28.34 -18.10 -14.28
CA THR A 441 -29.00 -16.89 -13.76
C THR A 441 -28.33 -16.43 -12.47
N GLN A 442 -28.06 -17.36 -11.54
CA GLN A 442 -27.37 -17.05 -10.29
C GLN A 442 -25.92 -16.56 -10.53
N GLN A 443 -25.22 -17.10 -11.52
CA GLN A 443 -23.89 -16.61 -11.92
C GLN A 443 -23.95 -15.19 -12.53
N LEU A 444 -24.99 -14.88 -13.31
CA LEU A 444 -25.23 -13.53 -13.84
C LEU A 444 -25.55 -12.52 -12.74
N GLU A 445 -26.33 -12.90 -11.72
CA GLU A 445 -26.60 -12.04 -10.56
C GLU A 445 -25.34 -11.78 -9.72
N VAL A 446 -24.51 -12.80 -9.48
CA VAL A 446 -23.24 -12.64 -8.74
C VAL A 446 -22.24 -11.78 -9.51
N THR A 447 -22.06 -12.00 -10.82
CA THR A 447 -21.15 -11.20 -11.64
C THR A 447 -21.61 -9.74 -11.73
N ARG A 448 -22.92 -9.51 -11.93
CA ARG A 448 -23.52 -8.16 -11.90
C ARG A 448 -23.34 -7.47 -10.54
N SER A 449 -23.56 -8.17 -9.41
CA SER A 449 -23.33 -7.61 -8.08
C SER A 449 -21.87 -7.20 -7.86
N ASN A 450 -20.92 -7.93 -8.45
CA ASN A 450 -19.52 -7.58 -8.39
C ASN A 450 -19.17 -6.40 -9.31
N GLU A 451 -19.77 -6.31 -10.50
CA GLU A 451 -19.64 -5.14 -11.38
C GLU A 451 -20.19 -3.86 -10.72
N GLU A 452 -21.34 -3.94 -10.06
CA GLU A 452 -21.96 -2.82 -9.33
C GLU A 452 -21.08 -2.37 -8.14
N LYS A 453 -20.44 -3.30 -7.42
CA LYS A 453 -19.42 -2.98 -6.39
C LYS A 453 -18.18 -2.32 -6.99
N SER A 454 -17.68 -2.82 -8.13
CA SER A 454 -16.51 -2.25 -8.82
C SER A 454 -16.78 -0.81 -9.28
N LYS A 455 -17.98 -0.54 -9.83
CA LYS A 455 -18.40 0.83 -10.20
C LYS A 455 -18.47 1.77 -8.99
N ALA A 456 -19.06 1.31 -7.87
CA ALA A 456 -19.12 2.09 -6.64
C ALA A 456 -17.73 2.35 -6.01
N ALA A 457 -16.78 1.43 -6.17
CA ALA A 457 -15.40 1.65 -5.75
C ALA A 457 -14.66 2.66 -6.65
N LEU A 458 -14.90 2.60 -7.96
CA LEU A 458 -14.29 3.50 -8.94
C LEU A 458 -14.78 4.94 -8.77
N GLN A 459 -16.08 5.16 -8.56
CA GLN A 459 -16.65 6.49 -8.27
C GLN A 459 -16.03 7.13 -7.02
N ARG A 460 -15.82 6.38 -5.94
CA ARG A 460 -15.15 6.88 -4.73
C ARG A 460 -13.68 7.23 -4.97
N ALA A 461 -13.01 6.54 -5.89
CA ALA A 461 -11.65 6.88 -6.30
C ALA A 461 -11.63 8.17 -7.13
N GLU A 462 -12.58 8.37 -8.05
CA GLU A 462 -12.75 9.61 -8.81
C GLU A 462 -13.04 10.82 -7.90
N GLU A 463 -13.96 10.68 -6.93
CA GLU A 463 -14.25 11.69 -5.91
C GLU A 463 -13.00 12.06 -5.08
N SER A 464 -12.24 11.05 -4.65
CA SER A 464 -10.99 11.23 -3.89
C SER A 464 -9.90 11.93 -4.71
N ILE A 465 -9.75 11.56 -5.99
CA ILE A 465 -8.82 12.21 -6.93
C ILE A 465 -9.22 13.68 -7.15
N SER A 466 -10.51 13.95 -7.41
CA SER A 466 -11.01 15.31 -7.59
C SER A 466 -10.82 16.18 -6.35
N HIS A 467 -10.94 15.61 -5.15
CA HIS A 467 -10.66 16.32 -3.90
C HIS A 467 -9.16 16.62 -3.73
N ALA A 468 -8.30 15.63 -4.04
CA ALA A 468 -6.86 15.81 -4.02
C ALA A 468 -6.37 16.86 -5.04
N ASP A 469 -6.97 16.92 -6.23
CA ASP A 469 -6.63 17.93 -7.24
C ASP A 469 -7.11 19.34 -6.86
N ALA A 470 -8.29 19.47 -6.24
CA ALA A 470 -8.71 20.74 -5.65
C ALA A 470 -7.75 21.24 -4.56
N LEU A 471 -7.26 20.34 -3.69
CA LEU A 471 -6.26 20.66 -2.68
C LEU A 471 -4.91 21.06 -3.30
N ARG A 472 -4.43 20.32 -4.31
CA ARG A 472 -3.20 20.63 -5.07
C ARG A 472 -3.29 22.01 -5.74
N ALA A 473 -4.41 22.34 -6.38
CA ALA A 473 -4.62 23.64 -7.01
C ALA A 473 -4.59 24.79 -5.99
N GLY A 474 -5.20 24.62 -4.82
CA GLY A 474 -5.13 25.58 -3.72
C GLY A 474 -3.69 25.81 -3.22
N GLN A 475 -2.93 24.74 -3.01
CA GLN A 475 -1.52 24.81 -2.60
C GLN A 475 -0.65 25.52 -3.66
N GLN A 476 -0.84 25.21 -4.94
CA GLN A 476 -0.12 25.86 -6.04
C GLN A 476 -0.44 27.36 -6.14
N ALA A 477 -1.69 27.77 -5.93
CA ALA A 477 -2.08 29.18 -5.91
C ALA A 477 -1.40 29.95 -4.76
N GLU A 478 -1.27 29.33 -3.58
CA GLU A 478 -0.60 29.96 -2.44
C GLU A 478 0.94 29.97 -2.61
N GLU A 479 1.54 28.93 -3.17
CA GLU A 479 2.96 28.95 -3.56
C GLU A 479 3.27 30.04 -4.59
N MET A 480 2.43 30.20 -5.62
CA MET A 480 2.56 31.27 -6.62
C MET A 480 2.54 32.66 -5.95
N LYS A 481 1.62 32.88 -5.01
CA LYS A 481 1.56 34.12 -4.23
C LYS A 481 2.84 34.34 -3.42
N ARG A 482 3.31 33.32 -2.69
CA ARG A 482 4.55 33.39 -1.88
C ARG A 482 5.78 33.64 -2.75
N ARG A 483 5.87 33.06 -3.96
CA ARG A 483 6.94 33.36 -4.94
C ARG A 483 6.89 34.82 -5.38
N GLN A 484 5.71 35.35 -5.72
CA GLN A 484 5.57 36.75 -6.13
C GLN A 484 5.97 37.73 -5.02
N GLU A 485 5.64 37.42 -3.75
CA GLU A 485 6.07 38.20 -2.59
C GLU A 485 7.59 38.17 -2.38
N LEU A 486 8.25 37.03 -2.64
CA LEU A 486 9.72 36.90 -2.58
C LEU A 486 10.41 37.63 -3.72
N GLU A 487 9.89 37.56 -4.96
CA GLU A 487 10.40 38.34 -6.09
C GLU A 487 10.32 39.85 -5.83
N ASN A 488 9.20 40.32 -5.29
CA ASN A 488 9.03 41.73 -4.92
C ASN A 488 10.05 42.18 -3.84
N LYS A 489 10.34 41.32 -2.85
CA LYS A 489 11.37 41.58 -1.82
C LYS A 489 12.78 41.58 -2.44
N ALA A 490 13.10 40.63 -3.31
CA ALA A 490 14.39 40.58 -4.01
C ALA A 490 14.60 41.81 -4.91
N ALA A 491 13.55 42.26 -5.61
CA ALA A 491 13.58 43.47 -6.42
C ALA A 491 13.75 44.75 -5.59
N ALA A 492 13.26 44.80 -4.36
CA ALA A 492 13.52 45.90 -3.43
C ALA A 492 14.99 45.91 -2.95
N LEU A 493 15.48 44.78 -2.42
CA LEU A 493 16.86 44.64 -1.94
C LEU A 493 17.91 44.90 -3.03
N LYS A 494 17.61 44.55 -4.29
CA LYS A 494 18.49 44.87 -5.43
C LYS A 494 18.66 46.37 -5.64
N ARG A 495 17.58 47.16 -5.54
CA ARG A 495 17.65 48.63 -5.68
C ARG A 495 18.48 49.25 -4.56
N GLU A 496 18.32 48.75 -3.34
CA GLU A 496 19.10 49.19 -2.18
C GLU A 496 20.60 48.86 -2.33
N LEU A 497 20.93 47.66 -2.80
CA LEU A 497 22.31 47.27 -3.13
C LEU A 497 22.95 48.19 -4.18
N ASP A 498 22.20 48.56 -5.22
CA ASP A 498 22.69 49.42 -6.29
C ASP A 498 22.85 50.89 -5.82
N ILE A 499 22.05 51.36 -4.86
CA ILE A 499 22.26 52.65 -4.16
C ILE A 499 23.55 52.61 -3.31
N GLN A 500 23.75 51.54 -2.52
CA GLN A 500 24.96 51.39 -1.71
C GLN A 500 26.24 51.34 -2.56
N ARG A 501 26.20 50.66 -3.72
CA ARG A 501 27.29 50.65 -4.71
C ARG A 501 27.64 52.04 -5.23
N ALA A 502 26.64 52.88 -5.51
CA ALA A 502 26.87 54.26 -5.94
C ALA A 502 27.59 55.09 -4.86
N ALA A 503 27.20 54.93 -3.59
CA ALA A 503 27.87 55.58 -2.47
C ALA A 503 29.35 55.13 -2.33
N VAL A 504 29.61 53.82 -2.37
CA VAL A 504 30.98 53.27 -2.29
C VAL A 504 31.90 53.82 -3.40
N ASN A 505 31.40 53.94 -4.63
CA ASN A 505 32.15 54.55 -5.73
C ASN A 505 32.49 56.02 -5.44
N GLN A 506 31.54 56.81 -4.95
CA GLN A 506 31.77 58.22 -4.58
C GLN A 506 32.79 58.38 -3.43
N HIS A 507 32.88 57.41 -2.52
CA HIS A 507 33.93 57.39 -1.49
C HIS A 507 35.31 57.03 -2.06
N LYS A 508 35.37 56.14 -3.06
CA LYS A 508 36.62 55.74 -3.73
C LYS A 508 37.28 56.90 -4.49
N GLU A 509 36.49 57.72 -5.19
CA GLU A 509 36.98 58.92 -5.89
C GLU A 509 37.63 59.94 -4.93
N LYS A 510 36.98 60.23 -3.80
CA LYS A 510 37.52 61.09 -2.73
C LYS A 510 38.84 60.55 -2.16
N LEU A 511 38.96 59.22 -2.06
CA LEU A 511 40.18 58.55 -1.58
C LEU A 511 41.35 58.70 -2.56
N GLN A 512 41.10 58.71 -3.87
CA GLN A 512 42.13 58.93 -4.90
C GLN A 512 42.66 60.37 -4.85
N GLN A 513 41.77 61.36 -4.74
CA GLN A 513 42.13 62.79 -4.62
C GLN A 513 43.06 63.06 -3.41
N LEU A 514 42.85 62.34 -2.29
CA LEU A 514 43.73 62.43 -1.11
C LEU A 514 45.12 61.81 -1.34
N HIS A 515 45.23 60.74 -2.13
CA HIS A 515 46.53 60.12 -2.44
C HIS A 515 47.40 61.02 -3.34
N GLU A 516 46.81 61.70 -4.32
CA GLU A 516 47.51 62.63 -5.21
C GLU A 516 48.11 63.82 -4.43
N LEU A 517 47.35 64.36 -3.47
CA LEU A 517 47.81 65.42 -2.56
C LEU A 517 48.99 64.97 -1.67
N LEU A 518 48.97 63.72 -1.18
CA LEU A 518 50.07 63.17 -0.38
C LEU A 518 51.35 62.96 -1.20
N ALA A 519 51.23 62.42 -2.42
CA ALA A 519 52.37 62.22 -3.33
C ALA A 519 53.09 63.56 -3.66
N SER A 520 52.33 64.63 -3.86
CA SER A 520 52.88 65.97 -4.11
C SER A 520 53.74 66.50 -2.94
N ARG A 521 53.38 66.17 -1.69
CA ARG A 521 54.13 66.56 -0.48
C ARG A 521 55.42 65.78 -0.30
N GLU A 522 55.45 64.48 -0.60
CA GLU A 522 56.68 63.70 -0.54
C GLU A 522 57.74 64.20 -1.53
N GLN A 523 57.32 64.61 -2.73
CA GLN A 523 58.22 65.12 -3.75
C GLN A 523 58.88 66.45 -3.35
N GLU A 524 58.20 67.28 -2.55
CA GLU A 524 58.77 68.52 -2.03
C GLU A 524 59.79 68.26 -0.91
N HIS A 525 59.52 67.30 -0.02
CA HIS A 525 60.46 66.91 1.03
C HIS A 525 61.75 66.28 0.50
N ARG A 526 61.72 65.55 -0.63
CA ARG A 526 62.93 64.97 -1.23
C ARG A 526 63.95 66.03 -1.68
N LYS A 527 63.51 67.19 -2.17
CA LYS A 527 64.37 68.31 -2.60
C LYS A 527 65.19 68.93 -1.46
N GLN A 528 64.80 68.73 -0.20
CA GLN A 528 65.42 69.37 0.96
C GLN A 528 66.60 68.57 1.55
N LEU A 529 66.87 67.37 1.05
CA LEU A 529 67.83 66.42 1.64
C LEU A 529 69.23 66.41 0.99
N ASP A 530 69.40 66.98 -0.21
CA ASP A 530 70.63 66.85 -1.03
C ASP A 530 71.86 67.66 -0.54
N LEU A 531 71.81 68.33 0.63
CA LEU A 531 72.63 69.53 0.88
C LEU A 531 73.67 69.53 2.03
N ARG A 532 73.93 68.44 2.78
CA ARG A 532 74.85 68.51 3.96
C ARG A 532 75.82 67.34 4.19
N LEU A 533 77.07 67.56 3.75
CA LEU A 533 78.37 67.54 4.48
C LEU A 533 78.83 66.36 5.37
N GLN A 534 80.14 66.33 5.63
CA GLN A 534 80.94 65.17 6.07
C GLN A 534 81.22 65.08 7.60
N PRO A 535 81.63 63.90 8.13
CA PRO A 535 81.80 63.66 9.58
C PRO A 535 83.03 64.28 10.24
N GLY A 536 82.95 64.50 11.56
CA GLY A 536 84.10 64.70 12.46
C GLY A 536 84.12 66.00 13.27
N GLY A 537 83.46 67.07 12.79
CA GLY A 537 83.43 68.37 13.46
C GLY A 537 82.56 68.42 14.73
N ALA A 538 82.52 69.59 15.39
CA ALA A 538 81.54 69.85 16.45
C ALA A 538 80.11 69.67 15.92
N ASP A 539 79.86 70.21 14.73
CA ASP A 539 78.64 70.11 13.92
C ASP A 539 78.22 68.65 13.68
N PHE A 540 79.16 67.70 13.59
CA PHE A 540 78.85 66.28 13.45
C PHE A 540 78.40 65.65 14.77
N ARG A 541 79.00 66.04 15.90
CA ARG A 541 78.50 65.61 17.22
C ARG A 541 77.14 66.23 17.53
N GLU A 542 76.91 67.47 17.11
CA GLU A 542 75.59 68.10 17.20
C GLU A 542 74.58 67.42 16.26
N ALA A 543 74.95 67.10 15.02
CA ALA A 543 74.10 66.34 14.11
C ALA A 543 73.78 64.92 14.61
N VAL A 544 74.72 64.25 15.29
CA VAL A 544 74.47 62.96 15.96
C VAL A 544 73.51 63.14 17.13
N ALA A 545 73.68 64.15 17.99
CA ALA A 545 72.74 64.45 19.07
C ALA A 545 71.33 64.82 18.53
N GLN A 546 71.27 65.57 17.43
CA GLN A 546 70.03 65.88 16.73
C GLN A 546 69.40 64.59 16.15
N GLN A 547 70.16 63.67 15.55
CA GLN A 547 69.65 62.38 15.08
C GLN A 547 69.18 61.46 16.21
N VAL A 548 69.84 61.46 17.37
CA VAL A 548 69.34 60.78 18.58
C VAL A 548 68.00 61.38 19.00
N SER A 549 67.90 62.71 19.12
CA SER A 549 66.63 63.37 19.44
C SER A 549 65.52 63.18 18.39
N LEU A 550 65.88 62.87 17.14
CA LEU A 550 64.96 62.51 16.06
C LEU A 550 64.56 61.04 16.13
N ALA A 551 65.45 60.14 16.54
CA ALA A 551 65.13 58.75 16.82
C ALA A 551 64.20 58.65 18.04
N GLU A 552 64.51 59.33 19.15
CA GLU A 552 63.66 59.45 20.33
C GLU A 552 62.27 59.99 19.97
N ARG A 553 62.19 61.05 19.15
CA ARG A 553 60.90 61.56 18.64
C ARG A 553 60.16 60.55 17.76
N ARG A 554 60.83 59.80 16.89
CA ARG A 554 60.20 58.70 16.11
C ARG A 554 59.72 57.54 17.00
N HIS A 555 60.43 57.25 18.08
CA HIS A 555 60.02 56.24 19.06
C HIS A 555 58.79 56.71 19.86
N GLY A 556 58.79 57.94 20.38
CA GLY A 556 57.62 58.53 21.04
C GLY A 556 56.41 58.67 20.12
N GLN A 557 56.60 59.00 18.84
CA GLN A 557 55.53 58.99 17.83
C GLN A 557 54.95 57.59 17.63
N ARG A 558 55.80 56.56 17.49
CA ARG A 558 55.34 55.17 17.36
C ARG A 558 54.68 54.63 18.62
N GLU A 559 55.13 55.06 19.79
CA GLU A 559 54.48 54.72 21.06
C GLU A 559 53.09 55.37 21.15
N ALA A 560 52.95 56.64 20.76
CA ALA A 560 51.66 57.32 20.67
C ALA A 560 50.72 56.64 19.65
N GLU A 561 51.20 56.30 18.44
CA GLU A 561 50.42 55.55 17.45
C GLU A 561 49.95 54.18 17.98
N LEU A 562 50.78 53.48 18.76
CA LEU A 562 50.42 52.19 19.36
C LEU A 562 49.42 52.36 20.51
N GLN A 563 49.57 53.40 21.34
CA GLN A 563 48.60 53.74 22.39
C GLN A 563 47.23 54.14 21.79
N GLU A 564 47.22 54.88 20.68
CA GLU A 564 46.01 55.24 19.94
C GLU A 564 45.32 53.99 19.36
N LYS A 565 46.07 53.10 18.69
CA LYS A 565 45.55 51.81 18.18
C LYS A 565 45.00 50.92 19.30
N VAL A 566 45.62 50.92 20.49
CA VAL A 566 45.10 50.21 21.68
C VAL A 566 43.84 50.87 22.23
N ALA A 567 43.74 52.20 22.23
CA ALA A 567 42.53 52.92 22.65
C ALA A 567 41.36 52.70 21.67
N GLU A 568 41.64 52.65 20.37
CA GLU A 568 40.64 52.40 19.33
C GLU A 568 40.17 50.94 19.33
N GLY A 569 41.07 49.96 19.49
CA GLY A 569 40.72 48.56 19.72
C GLY A 569 39.85 48.37 20.97
N ARG A 570 40.09 49.11 22.05
CA ARG A 570 39.22 49.12 23.24
C ARG A 570 37.82 49.69 22.96
N LYS A 571 37.70 50.74 22.14
CA LYS A 571 36.39 51.25 21.70
C LYS A 571 35.62 50.24 20.85
N GLN A 572 36.29 49.58 19.91
CA GLN A 572 35.71 48.55 19.06
C GLN A 572 35.23 47.35 19.89
N TYR A 573 36.02 46.93 20.87
CA TYR A 573 35.64 45.86 21.80
C TYR A 573 34.43 46.24 22.68
N ALA A 574 34.37 47.48 23.17
CA ALA A 574 33.22 47.96 23.94
C ALA A 574 31.92 48.03 23.09
N ALA A 575 32.01 48.47 21.84
CA ALA A 575 30.88 48.46 20.91
C ALA A 575 30.36 47.03 20.66
N LEU A 576 31.27 46.06 20.48
CA LEU A 576 30.93 44.64 20.39
C LEU A 576 30.25 44.10 21.66
N GLU A 577 30.70 44.48 22.86
CA GLU A 577 29.99 44.11 24.10
C GLU A 577 28.54 44.63 24.14
N ASP A 578 28.32 45.88 23.70
CA ASP A 578 26.97 46.46 23.67
C ASP A 578 26.08 45.86 22.57
N GLU A 579 26.63 45.48 21.42
CA GLU A 579 25.93 44.66 20.41
C GLU A 579 25.53 43.28 20.96
N PHE A 580 26.43 42.60 21.69
CA PHE A 580 26.11 41.34 22.38
C PHE A 580 25.03 41.51 23.46
N ARG A 581 25.06 42.61 24.24
CA ARG A 581 23.99 42.94 25.21
C ARG A 581 22.64 43.16 24.54
N LEU A 582 22.61 43.84 23.39
CA LEU A 582 21.40 44.07 22.62
C LEU A 582 20.83 42.76 22.04
N ALA A 583 21.69 41.90 21.47
CA ALA A 583 21.30 40.59 20.96
C ALA A 583 20.72 39.68 22.08
N LEU A 584 21.36 39.65 23.26
CA LEU A 584 20.85 38.94 24.44
C LEU A 584 19.47 39.45 24.88
N THR A 585 19.26 40.76 24.82
CA THR A 585 17.97 41.38 25.19
C THR A 585 16.87 41.01 24.20
N ILE A 586 17.15 41.06 22.89
CA ILE A 586 16.22 40.64 21.84
C ILE A 586 15.84 39.16 21.99
N GLU A 587 16.81 38.28 22.20
CA GLU A 587 16.52 36.86 22.34
C GLU A 587 15.72 36.56 23.63
N ALA A 588 16.00 37.27 24.73
CA ALA A 588 15.20 37.20 25.96
C ALA A 588 13.73 37.61 25.72
N THR A 589 13.45 38.63 24.91
CA THR A 589 12.06 39.00 24.55
C THR A 589 11.36 37.90 23.74
N ARG A 590 12.04 37.29 22.76
CA ARG A 590 11.51 36.17 21.96
C ARG A 590 11.21 34.93 22.81
N PHE A 591 12.05 34.61 23.79
CA PHE A 591 11.75 33.55 24.76
C PHE A 591 10.45 33.82 25.54
N SER A 592 10.16 35.08 25.87
CA SER A 592 8.90 35.45 26.54
C SER A 592 7.70 35.24 25.61
N GLU A 593 7.78 35.71 24.36
CA GLU A 593 6.72 35.53 23.35
C GLU A 593 6.40 34.05 23.08
N VAL A 594 7.44 33.22 22.91
CA VAL A 594 7.31 31.76 22.71
C VAL A 594 6.71 31.09 23.94
N LYS A 595 7.10 31.51 25.15
CA LYS A 595 6.52 30.99 26.39
C LYS A 595 5.03 31.33 26.50
N GLU A 596 4.64 32.58 26.27
CA GLU A 596 3.22 32.96 26.29
C GLU A 596 2.41 32.22 25.21
N ALA A 597 2.98 31.97 24.04
CA ALA A 597 2.32 31.18 22.99
C ALA A 597 2.11 29.71 23.43
N TYR A 598 3.08 29.12 24.13
CA TYR A 598 2.95 27.78 24.72
C TYR A 598 1.91 27.74 25.84
N ASP A 599 1.92 28.74 26.73
CA ASP A 599 0.97 28.83 27.85
C ASP A 599 -0.47 28.95 27.30
N ARG A 600 -0.73 29.82 26.30
CA ARG A 600 -2.03 29.92 25.59
C ARG A 600 -2.46 28.60 24.92
N LEU A 601 -1.56 27.94 24.20
CA LEU A 601 -1.83 26.61 23.60
C LEU A 601 -2.17 25.55 24.66
N THR A 602 -1.61 25.66 25.87
CA THR A 602 -1.90 24.75 26.98
C THR A 602 -3.31 24.98 27.52
N GLU A 603 -3.78 26.24 27.59
CA GLU A 603 -5.15 26.59 27.97
C GLU A 603 -6.18 26.10 26.93
N GLU A 604 -5.95 26.36 25.63
CA GLU A 604 -6.81 25.85 24.54
C GLU A 604 -6.95 24.31 24.59
N MET A 605 -5.86 23.60 24.87
CA MET A 605 -5.86 22.13 25.00
C MET A 605 -6.66 21.63 26.22
N VAL A 606 -6.84 22.43 27.26
CA VAL A 606 -7.73 22.12 28.39
C VAL A 606 -9.19 22.33 27.99
N GLU A 607 -9.52 23.42 27.29
CA GLU A 607 -10.88 23.69 26.80
C GLU A 607 -11.37 22.60 25.83
N VAL A 608 -10.54 22.21 24.85
CA VAL A 608 -10.87 21.14 23.89
C VAL A 608 -11.12 19.80 24.59
N ARG A 609 -10.35 19.47 25.64
CA ARG A 609 -10.59 18.27 26.46
C ARG A 609 -11.90 18.35 27.24
N ALA A 610 -12.24 19.51 27.79
CA ALA A 610 -13.51 19.72 28.48
C ALA A 610 -14.70 19.58 27.52
N ALA A 611 -14.61 20.17 26.32
CA ALA A 611 -15.61 20.04 25.26
C ALA A 611 -15.79 18.58 24.82
N LEU A 612 -14.69 17.85 24.58
CA LEU A 612 -14.73 16.42 24.23
C LEU A 612 -15.42 15.57 25.31
N SER A 613 -15.15 15.84 26.58
CA SER A 613 -15.81 15.17 27.71
C SER A 613 -17.33 15.42 27.72
N GLN A 614 -17.77 16.66 27.47
CA GLN A 614 -19.19 16.97 27.33
C GLN A 614 -19.85 16.27 26.14
N TRP A 615 -19.16 16.16 25.00
CA TRP A 615 -19.65 15.42 23.83
C TRP A 615 -19.82 13.93 24.13
N GLN A 616 -18.82 13.28 24.73
CA GLN A 616 -18.93 11.88 25.17
C GLN A 616 -20.06 11.66 26.19
N GLN A 617 -20.35 12.64 27.05
CA GLN A 617 -21.48 12.55 27.98
C GLN A 617 -22.83 12.70 27.27
N LYS A 618 -22.94 13.57 26.25
CA LYS A 618 -24.13 13.67 25.38
C LYS A 618 -24.36 12.39 24.58
N GLU A 619 -23.30 11.83 24.00
CA GLU A 619 -23.32 10.56 23.26
C GLU A 619 -23.85 9.42 24.14
N LYS A 620 -23.34 9.26 25.36
CA LYS A 620 -23.83 8.24 26.32
C LYS A 620 -25.32 8.41 26.65
N ARG A 621 -25.83 9.64 26.81
CA ARG A 621 -27.27 9.92 27.01
C ARG A 621 -28.11 9.64 25.76
N SER A 622 -27.56 9.87 24.57
CA SER A 622 -28.19 9.49 23.31
C SER A 622 -28.25 7.97 23.17
N GLY A 623 -27.21 7.26 23.60
CA GLY A 623 -27.15 5.79 23.63
C GLY A 623 -28.22 5.18 24.52
N SER A 624 -28.40 5.68 25.75
CA SER A 624 -29.48 5.20 26.63
C SER A 624 -30.88 5.50 26.06
N LEU A 625 -31.11 6.70 25.51
CA LEU A 625 -32.37 7.04 24.86
C LEU A 625 -32.68 6.13 23.66
N VAL A 626 -31.67 5.77 22.86
CA VAL A 626 -31.82 4.80 21.76
C VAL A 626 -32.13 3.39 22.27
N GLN A 627 -31.56 2.97 23.40
CA GLN A 627 -31.89 1.69 24.04
C GLN A 627 -33.34 1.68 24.56
N GLU A 628 -33.78 2.74 25.24
CA GLU A 628 -35.15 2.92 25.71
C GLU A 628 -36.17 2.89 24.56
N LEU A 629 -35.93 3.67 23.50
CA LEU A 629 -36.75 3.67 22.29
C LEU A 629 -36.77 2.30 21.60
N THR A 630 -35.64 1.58 21.58
CA THR A 630 -35.57 0.22 21.03
C THR A 630 -36.38 -0.77 21.86
N ALA A 631 -36.39 -0.64 23.19
CA ALA A 631 -37.22 -1.45 24.08
C ALA A 631 -38.71 -1.20 23.83
N VAL A 632 -39.15 0.07 23.78
CA VAL A 632 -40.54 0.44 23.48
C VAL A 632 -40.97 -0.06 22.09
N VAL A 633 -40.12 0.05 21.07
CA VAL A 633 -40.41 -0.49 19.73
C VAL A 633 -40.50 -2.02 19.74
N LYS A 634 -39.71 -2.72 20.57
CA LYS A 634 -39.79 -4.18 20.73
C LYS A 634 -41.09 -4.60 21.43
N GLU A 635 -41.50 -3.88 22.46
CA GLU A 635 -42.77 -4.08 23.17
C GLU A 635 -43.99 -3.83 22.26
N GLN A 636 -43.99 -2.71 21.54
CA GLN A 636 -45.04 -2.40 20.54
C GLN A 636 -45.12 -3.47 19.45
N LYS A 637 -43.99 -3.98 18.95
CA LYS A 637 -43.98 -5.12 17.99
C LYS A 637 -44.60 -6.38 18.60
N SER A 638 -44.39 -6.66 19.88
CA SER A 638 -45.02 -7.79 20.59
C SER A 638 -46.54 -7.61 20.69
N CYS A 639 -47.00 -6.46 21.16
CA CYS A 639 -48.43 -6.13 21.27
C CYS A 639 -49.14 -6.18 19.90
N ILE A 640 -48.50 -5.68 18.83
CA ILE A 640 -49.02 -5.80 17.46
C ILE A 640 -49.12 -7.27 17.01
N ALA A 641 -48.14 -8.12 17.35
CA ALA A 641 -48.18 -9.54 17.02
C ALA A 641 -49.32 -10.28 17.76
N GLU A 642 -49.56 -9.94 19.03
CA GLU A 642 -50.68 -10.47 19.82
C GLU A 642 -52.05 -10.01 19.28
N LEU A 643 -52.20 -8.74 18.93
CA LEU A 643 -53.41 -8.22 18.28
C LEU A 643 -53.67 -8.88 16.92
N ILE A 644 -52.61 -9.14 16.13
CA ILE A 644 -52.72 -9.90 14.86
C ILE A 644 -53.13 -11.35 15.13
N LYS A 645 -52.63 -11.99 16.18
CA LYS A 645 -53.02 -13.35 16.58
C LYS A 645 -54.50 -13.39 17.01
N ALA A 646 -54.90 -12.55 17.97
CA ALA A 646 -56.28 -12.45 18.42
C ALA A 646 -57.26 -12.15 17.27
N LYS A 647 -56.87 -11.30 16.32
CA LYS A 647 -57.66 -11.04 15.10
C LYS A 647 -57.76 -12.26 14.18
N LYS A 648 -56.69 -13.05 14.00
CA LYS A 648 -56.74 -14.32 13.24
C LYS A 648 -57.66 -15.33 13.91
N ASP A 649 -57.56 -15.47 15.23
CA ASP A 649 -58.35 -16.43 16.01
C ASP A 649 -59.85 -16.06 15.98
N ALA A 650 -60.18 -14.77 16.13
CA ALA A 650 -61.55 -14.25 15.96
C ALA A 650 -62.09 -14.47 14.53
N VAL A 651 -61.28 -14.24 13.49
CA VAL A 651 -61.66 -14.52 12.09
C VAL A 651 -61.85 -16.02 11.85
N CYS A 652 -61.09 -16.89 12.52
CA CYS A 652 -61.28 -18.34 12.47
C CYS A 652 -62.62 -18.75 13.10
N GLY A 653 -62.94 -18.22 14.29
CA GLY A 653 -64.23 -18.42 14.95
C GLY A 653 -65.42 -17.95 14.10
N LEU A 654 -65.32 -16.76 13.50
CA LEU A 654 -66.34 -16.23 12.59
C LEU A 654 -66.51 -17.10 11.33
N LYS A 655 -65.42 -17.59 10.72
CA LYS A 655 -65.49 -18.52 9.57
C LYS A 655 -66.15 -19.85 9.93
N ASN A 656 -65.88 -20.39 11.12
CA ASN A 656 -66.51 -21.63 11.56
C ASN A 656 -68.00 -21.43 11.87
N ARG A 657 -68.39 -20.28 12.43
CA ARG A 657 -69.80 -19.92 12.63
C ARG A 657 -70.53 -19.68 11.31
N LEU A 658 -69.87 -19.04 10.33
CA LEU A 658 -70.41 -18.89 8.98
C LEU A 658 -70.72 -20.25 8.36
N ARG A 659 -69.78 -21.20 8.41
CA ARG A 659 -69.97 -22.58 7.91
C ARG A 659 -71.12 -23.34 8.59
N SER A 660 -71.36 -23.10 9.89
CA SER A 660 -72.53 -23.66 10.59
C SER A 660 -73.83 -23.11 10.01
N LEU A 661 -73.92 -21.78 9.89
CA LEU A 661 -75.09 -21.10 9.33
C LEU A 661 -75.31 -21.45 7.84
N GLU A 662 -74.24 -21.62 7.06
CA GLU A 662 -74.31 -22.11 5.68
C GLU A 662 -74.86 -23.55 5.62
N ALA A 663 -74.47 -24.42 6.54
CA ALA A 663 -74.99 -25.79 6.63
C ALA A 663 -76.45 -25.85 7.13
N GLU A 664 -76.83 -24.96 8.06
CA GLU A 664 -78.21 -24.79 8.54
C GLU A 664 -79.13 -24.31 7.40
N VAL A 665 -78.73 -23.26 6.66
CA VAL A 665 -79.46 -22.75 5.48
C VAL A 665 -79.55 -23.78 4.36
N GLU A 666 -78.51 -24.60 4.16
CA GLU A 666 -78.55 -25.71 3.18
C GLU A 666 -79.41 -26.89 3.66
N GLY A 667 -79.66 -27.00 4.97
CA GLY A 667 -80.69 -27.85 5.57
C GLY A 667 -82.10 -27.32 5.30
N ASP A 668 -82.35 -26.05 5.57
CA ASP A 668 -83.64 -25.39 5.33
C ASP A 668 -84.04 -25.45 3.85
N ARG A 669 -83.10 -25.23 2.92
CA ARG A 669 -83.32 -25.41 1.47
C ARG A 669 -83.81 -26.81 1.10
N ARG A 670 -83.35 -27.86 1.78
CA ARG A 670 -83.81 -29.24 1.55
C ARG A 670 -85.23 -29.44 2.10
N LEU A 671 -85.57 -28.82 3.22
CA LEU A 671 -86.93 -28.82 3.77
C LEU A 671 -87.89 -28.05 2.86
N ASP A 672 -87.50 -26.90 2.32
CA ASP A 672 -88.31 -26.16 1.33
C ASP A 672 -88.54 -26.96 0.04
N LEU A 673 -87.52 -27.65 -0.47
CA LEU A 673 -87.67 -28.55 -1.62
C LEU A 673 -88.62 -29.73 -1.31
N GLN A 674 -88.59 -30.29 -0.10
CA GLN A 674 -89.56 -31.30 0.34
C GLN A 674 -90.98 -30.71 0.45
N LEU A 675 -91.12 -29.49 0.99
CA LEU A 675 -92.40 -28.77 1.04
C LEU A 675 -92.93 -28.44 -0.35
N GLU A 676 -92.08 -28.15 -1.34
CA GLU A 676 -92.50 -28.00 -2.74
C GLU A 676 -93.03 -29.31 -3.33
N VAL A 677 -92.38 -30.45 -3.09
CA VAL A 677 -92.87 -31.76 -3.54
C VAL A 677 -94.22 -32.06 -2.90
N LEU A 678 -94.35 -31.89 -1.58
CA LEU A 678 -95.61 -32.08 -0.85
C LEU A 678 -96.70 -31.08 -1.29
N ARG A 679 -96.35 -29.84 -1.69
CA ARG A 679 -97.29 -28.88 -2.30
C ARG A 679 -97.77 -29.35 -3.69
N LYS A 680 -96.88 -29.91 -4.52
CA LYS A 680 -97.22 -30.47 -5.83
C LYS A 680 -98.09 -31.72 -5.70
N GLU A 681 -97.83 -32.57 -4.71
CA GLU A 681 -98.67 -33.72 -4.37
C GLU A 681 -100.04 -33.30 -3.81
N LYS A 682 -100.09 -32.32 -2.90
CA LYS A 682 -101.35 -31.73 -2.41
C LYS A 682 -102.16 -31.11 -3.55
N ALA A 683 -101.54 -30.40 -4.48
CA ALA A 683 -102.21 -29.84 -5.65
C ALA A 683 -102.76 -30.94 -6.57
N ARG A 684 -102.01 -32.02 -6.79
CA ARG A 684 -102.48 -33.21 -7.52
C ARG A 684 -103.68 -33.86 -6.84
N LEU A 685 -103.64 -34.08 -5.52
CA LEU A 685 -104.75 -34.63 -4.75
C LEU A 685 -105.98 -33.71 -4.78
N LEU A 686 -105.80 -32.39 -4.67
CA LEU A 686 -106.90 -31.43 -4.83
C LEU A 686 -107.49 -31.44 -6.24
N SER A 687 -106.68 -31.59 -7.29
CA SER A 687 -107.19 -31.76 -8.67
C SER A 687 -107.96 -33.07 -8.86
N GLN A 688 -107.60 -34.11 -8.11
CA GLN A 688 -108.26 -35.42 -8.14
C GLN A 688 -109.58 -35.40 -7.35
N VAL A 689 -109.63 -34.70 -6.20
CA VAL A 689 -110.87 -34.46 -5.43
C VAL A 689 -111.82 -33.57 -6.22
N THR A 690 -111.36 -32.44 -6.77
CA THR A 690 -112.23 -31.55 -7.58
C THR A 690 -112.74 -32.22 -8.86
N ALA A 691 -111.98 -33.15 -9.46
CA ALA A 691 -112.49 -34.01 -10.54
C ALA A 691 -113.59 -34.97 -10.05
N GLN A 692 -113.48 -35.53 -8.84
CA GLN A 692 -114.53 -36.37 -8.24
C GLN A 692 -115.77 -35.55 -7.85
N GLU A 693 -115.59 -34.34 -7.32
CA GLU A 693 -116.66 -33.37 -7.07
C GLU A 693 -117.36 -32.97 -8.37
N SER A 694 -116.61 -32.75 -9.47
CA SER A 694 -117.18 -32.50 -10.80
C SER A 694 -118.01 -33.68 -11.34
N VAL A 695 -117.67 -34.93 -11.01
CA VAL A 695 -118.50 -36.11 -11.35
C VAL A 695 -119.76 -36.15 -10.48
N ILE A 696 -119.64 -35.83 -9.19
CA ILE A 696 -120.79 -35.75 -8.27
C ILE A 696 -121.76 -34.62 -8.68
N ASP A 697 -121.25 -33.46 -9.10
CA ASP A 697 -122.06 -32.35 -9.60
C ASP A 697 -122.55 -32.57 -11.04
N GLY A 698 -121.89 -33.40 -11.84
CA GLY A 698 -122.47 -33.99 -13.05
C GLY A 698 -123.74 -34.78 -12.74
N LEU A 699 -123.66 -35.76 -11.83
CA LEU A 699 -124.79 -36.59 -11.38
C LEU A 699 -125.89 -35.81 -10.61
N ARG A 700 -125.62 -34.57 -10.19
CA ARG A 700 -126.60 -33.62 -9.63
C ARG A 700 -127.17 -32.67 -10.68
N SER A 701 -126.42 -32.32 -11.71
CA SER A 701 -126.86 -31.44 -12.80
C SER A 701 -127.68 -32.18 -13.83
N GLU A 702 -127.39 -33.43 -14.16
CA GLU A 702 -128.30 -34.29 -14.96
C GLU A 702 -129.70 -34.36 -14.32
N ARG A 703 -129.77 -34.50 -13.00
CA ARG A 703 -131.02 -34.47 -12.22
C ARG A 703 -131.76 -33.13 -12.27
N ARG A 704 -131.10 -32.05 -12.72
CA ARG A 704 -131.62 -30.68 -12.79
C ARG A 704 -131.97 -30.26 -14.22
N ILE A 705 -131.19 -30.70 -15.20
CA ILE A 705 -131.34 -30.44 -16.64
C ILE A 705 -132.65 -31.05 -17.17
N TRP A 706 -132.99 -32.29 -16.76
CA TRP A 706 -134.29 -32.92 -17.05
C TRP A 706 -135.50 -32.13 -16.54
N GLY A 707 -135.32 -31.15 -15.65
CA GLY A 707 -136.36 -30.24 -15.16
C GLY A 707 -136.39 -28.87 -15.85
N GLN A 708 -135.47 -28.58 -16.79
CA GLN A 708 -135.33 -27.24 -17.40
C GLN A 708 -135.35 -27.26 -18.94
N GLU A 709 -135.01 -28.37 -19.61
CA GLU A 709 -135.07 -28.46 -21.09
C GLU A 709 -136.51 -28.44 -21.67
N LEU A 710 -137.53 -28.63 -20.82
CA LEU A 710 -138.94 -28.50 -21.19
C LEU A 710 -139.45 -27.04 -21.18
N ALA A 711 -138.59 -26.06 -20.85
CA ALA A 711 -138.92 -24.64 -20.82
C ALA A 711 -138.06 -23.82 -21.80
N GLN A 712 -138.64 -23.58 -22.99
CA GLN A 712 -138.45 -22.34 -23.74
C GLN A 712 -137.10 -22.14 -24.48
N GLN A 713 -136.81 -23.03 -25.44
CA GLN A 713 -136.16 -22.56 -26.67
C GLN A 713 -137.13 -21.63 -27.43
N GLY A 714 -136.72 -20.42 -27.79
CA GLY A 714 -137.51 -19.54 -28.66
C GLY A 714 -137.12 -18.06 -28.61
N ALA A 715 -136.55 -17.57 -29.72
CA ALA A 715 -136.09 -16.18 -29.96
C ALA A 715 -134.90 -15.69 -29.07
N SER A 716 -133.91 -14.97 -29.59
CA SER A 716 -133.59 -14.65 -30.99
C SER A 716 -132.09 -14.40 -31.20
N LEU A 717 -131.44 -15.19 -32.06
CA LEU A 717 -130.04 -15.01 -32.48
C LEU A 717 -129.99 -14.34 -33.85
N ALA A 718 -129.83 -13.01 -33.88
CA ALA A 718 -129.71 -12.25 -35.13
C ALA A 718 -128.94 -10.91 -35.01
N GLN A 719 -128.87 -10.30 -33.82
CA GLN A 719 -128.49 -8.89 -33.69
C GLN A 719 -127.00 -8.63 -33.38
N ASP A 720 -126.27 -9.62 -32.84
CA ASP A 720 -124.92 -9.40 -32.28
C ASP A 720 -123.76 -9.43 -33.28
N ARG A 721 -123.99 -9.93 -34.51
CA ARG A 721 -122.89 -10.20 -35.46
C ARG A 721 -122.12 -8.95 -35.90
N GLY A 722 -122.81 -7.95 -36.46
CA GLY A 722 -122.18 -6.74 -37.00
C GLY A 722 -121.50 -5.86 -35.94
N ARG A 723 -121.81 -6.05 -34.65
CA ARG A 723 -121.20 -5.30 -33.54
C ARG A 723 -119.85 -5.86 -33.07
N LEU A 724 -119.53 -7.09 -33.47
CA LEU A 724 -118.24 -7.73 -33.21
C LEU A 724 -117.24 -7.44 -34.35
N GLU A 725 -117.70 -7.53 -35.59
CA GLU A 725 -116.86 -7.37 -36.81
C GLU A 725 -116.13 -6.01 -36.83
N ALA A 726 -116.85 -4.88 -36.62
CA ALA A 726 -116.22 -3.55 -36.53
C ALA A 726 -115.28 -3.36 -35.32
N ARG A 727 -115.39 -4.19 -34.28
CA ARG A 727 -114.56 -4.12 -33.07
C ARG A 727 -113.23 -4.85 -33.24
N ILE A 728 -113.23 -5.91 -34.06
CA ILE A 728 -112.02 -6.67 -34.44
C ILE A 728 -111.10 -5.80 -35.30
N GLU A 729 -111.64 -5.02 -36.22
CA GLU A 729 -110.86 -4.20 -37.17
C GLU A 729 -110.08 -3.06 -36.46
N VAL A 730 -110.70 -2.39 -35.49
CA VAL A 730 -110.01 -1.39 -34.64
C VAL A 730 -108.88 -2.04 -33.84
N LEU A 731 -109.16 -3.14 -33.14
CA LEU A 731 -108.16 -3.86 -32.33
C LEU A 731 -106.99 -4.39 -33.16
N ALA A 732 -107.22 -4.78 -34.42
CA ALA A 732 -106.16 -5.16 -35.36
C ALA A 732 -105.23 -3.98 -35.67
N SER A 733 -105.78 -2.79 -35.91
CA SER A 733 -104.98 -1.58 -36.17
C SER A 733 -104.14 -1.14 -34.96
N GLU A 734 -104.66 -1.31 -33.74
CA GLU A 734 -103.93 -1.03 -32.50
C GLU A 734 -102.80 -2.05 -32.26
N LEU A 735 -103.04 -3.34 -32.55
CA LEU A 735 -102.02 -4.39 -32.50
C LEU A 735 -100.87 -4.14 -33.49
N GLU A 736 -101.19 -3.68 -34.69
CA GLU A 736 -100.22 -3.32 -35.74
C GLU A 736 -99.32 -2.14 -35.31
N ALA A 737 -99.89 -1.15 -34.63
CA ALA A 737 -99.15 -0.01 -34.06
C ALA A 737 -98.30 -0.42 -32.84
N GLN A 738 -98.84 -1.24 -31.94
CA GLN A 738 -98.12 -1.78 -30.77
C GLN A 738 -96.88 -2.59 -31.20
N ARG A 739 -97.00 -3.45 -32.21
CA ARG A 739 -95.86 -4.21 -32.78
C ARG A 739 -94.75 -3.29 -33.27
N LYS A 740 -95.08 -2.32 -34.12
CA LYS A 740 -94.10 -1.35 -34.67
C LYS A 740 -93.42 -0.49 -33.60
N GLN A 741 -94.04 -0.31 -32.43
CA GLN A 741 -93.40 0.33 -31.28
C GLN A 741 -92.56 -0.65 -30.44
N ALA A 742 -92.98 -1.92 -30.32
CA ALA A 742 -92.19 -2.97 -29.67
C ALA A 742 -90.87 -3.22 -30.43
N ASP A 743 -90.88 -3.27 -31.76
CA ASP A 743 -89.69 -3.45 -32.60
C ASP A 743 -88.67 -2.31 -32.36
N ARG A 744 -89.12 -1.06 -32.39
CA ARG A 744 -88.30 0.13 -32.07
C ARG A 744 -87.72 0.08 -30.66
N ASN A 745 -88.52 -0.36 -29.68
CA ASN A 745 -88.07 -0.54 -28.31
C ASN A 745 -87.02 -1.67 -28.22
N GLN A 746 -87.16 -2.74 -28.99
CA GLN A 746 -86.21 -3.85 -29.06
C GLN A 746 -84.86 -3.40 -29.66
N ASP A 747 -84.86 -2.59 -30.71
CA ASP A 747 -83.63 -2.03 -31.28
C ASP A 747 -82.96 -1.02 -30.36
N ALA A 748 -83.73 -0.16 -29.68
CA ALA A 748 -83.22 0.71 -28.64
C ALA A 748 -82.62 -0.07 -27.45
N LEU A 749 -83.16 -1.25 -27.12
CA LEU A 749 -82.58 -2.17 -26.13
C LEU A 749 -81.27 -2.78 -26.63
N LYS A 750 -81.19 -3.29 -27.87
CA LYS A 750 -79.94 -3.82 -28.46
C LYS A 750 -78.79 -2.80 -28.38
N ILE A 751 -79.06 -1.54 -28.70
CA ILE A 751 -78.09 -0.45 -28.61
C ILE A 751 -77.64 -0.21 -27.15
N LYS A 752 -78.59 -0.18 -26.20
CA LYS A 752 -78.27 -0.03 -24.76
C LYS A 752 -77.48 -1.20 -24.21
N THR A 753 -77.82 -2.44 -24.57
CA THR A 753 -77.05 -3.64 -24.19
C THR A 753 -75.61 -3.51 -24.67
N LYS A 754 -75.38 -3.19 -25.95
CA LYS A 754 -74.02 -3.03 -26.47
C LYS A 754 -73.23 -1.93 -25.74
N ILE A 755 -73.86 -0.79 -25.42
CA ILE A 755 -73.20 0.27 -24.64
C ILE A 755 -72.81 -0.22 -23.23
N VAL A 756 -73.66 -1.03 -22.58
CA VAL A 756 -73.35 -1.65 -21.27
C VAL A 756 -72.22 -2.68 -21.40
N ASP A 757 -72.17 -3.45 -22.48
CA ASP A 757 -71.10 -4.42 -22.75
C ASP A 757 -69.75 -3.71 -22.97
N ASP A 758 -69.72 -2.68 -23.82
CA ASP A 758 -68.55 -1.84 -24.10
C ASP A 758 -68.05 -1.11 -22.81
N GLN A 759 -68.98 -0.65 -21.96
CA GLN A 759 -68.65 -0.08 -20.63
C GLN A 759 -68.12 -1.13 -19.65
N THR A 760 -68.71 -2.33 -19.61
CA THR A 760 -68.28 -3.44 -18.75
C THR A 760 -66.87 -3.91 -19.12
N GLU A 761 -66.59 -4.03 -20.42
CA GLU A 761 -65.25 -4.35 -20.95
C GLU A 761 -64.22 -3.25 -20.61
N THR A 762 -64.64 -1.98 -20.62
CA THR A 762 -63.79 -0.85 -20.18
C THR A 762 -63.50 -0.91 -18.68
N ILE A 763 -64.50 -1.19 -17.85
CA ILE A 763 -64.35 -1.38 -16.39
C ILE A 763 -63.45 -2.58 -16.08
N ARG A 764 -63.57 -3.68 -16.84
CA ARG A 764 -62.71 -4.87 -16.72
C ARG A 764 -61.24 -4.51 -16.95
N LYS A 765 -60.91 -3.84 -18.06
CA LYS A 765 -59.54 -3.37 -18.38
C LYS A 765 -58.99 -2.41 -17.32
N LEU A 766 -59.81 -1.49 -16.82
CA LEU A 766 -59.41 -0.58 -15.74
C LEU A 766 -59.08 -1.36 -14.46
N LYS A 767 -59.93 -2.32 -14.06
CA LYS A 767 -59.72 -3.19 -12.89
C LYS A 767 -58.46 -4.04 -13.01
N GLU A 768 -58.19 -4.61 -14.18
CA GLU A 768 -56.96 -5.35 -14.48
C GLU A 768 -55.72 -4.45 -14.35
N SER A 769 -55.77 -3.24 -14.93
CA SER A 769 -54.68 -2.26 -14.80
C SER A 769 -54.45 -1.77 -13.35
N LEU A 770 -55.47 -1.89 -12.48
CA LEU A 770 -55.39 -1.49 -11.07
C LEU A 770 -54.84 -2.64 -10.21
N GLN A 771 -55.30 -3.86 -10.44
CA GLN A 771 -54.73 -5.09 -9.88
C GLN A 771 -53.22 -5.21 -10.22
N GLU A 772 -52.82 -4.95 -11.46
CA GLU A 772 -51.40 -4.91 -11.86
C GLU A 772 -50.59 -3.88 -11.06
N ARG A 773 -51.15 -2.70 -10.78
CA ARG A 773 -50.48 -1.67 -9.97
C ARG A 773 -50.35 -2.11 -8.51
N ASP A 774 -51.40 -2.69 -7.93
CA ASP A 774 -51.34 -3.25 -6.58
C ASP A 774 -50.33 -4.41 -6.48
N ASP A 775 -50.19 -5.23 -7.52
CA ASP A 775 -49.22 -6.33 -7.56
C ASP A 775 -47.78 -5.87 -7.83
N ARG A 776 -47.59 -4.69 -8.45
CA ARG A 776 -46.28 -3.99 -8.48
C ARG A 776 -45.96 -3.38 -7.12
N ILE A 777 -46.93 -2.72 -6.47
CA ILE A 777 -46.78 -2.14 -5.13
C ILE A 777 -46.50 -3.22 -4.07
N ARG A 778 -47.14 -4.40 -4.18
CA ARG A 778 -46.86 -5.55 -3.30
C ARG A 778 -45.43 -6.07 -3.47
N ARG A 779 -44.93 -6.19 -4.71
CA ARG A 779 -43.54 -6.58 -5.01
C ARG A 779 -42.53 -5.57 -4.46
N LEU A 780 -42.68 -4.29 -4.79
CA LEU A 780 -41.82 -3.21 -4.27
C LEU A 780 -41.80 -3.15 -2.73
N LYS A 781 -42.94 -3.39 -2.05
CA LYS A 781 -42.99 -3.49 -0.58
C LYS A 781 -42.29 -4.73 -0.02
N HIS A 782 -42.31 -5.85 -0.74
CA HIS A 782 -41.59 -7.06 -0.36
C HIS A 782 -40.07 -6.87 -0.53
N GLU A 783 -39.65 -6.33 -1.67
CA GLU A 783 -38.25 -5.99 -1.99
C GLU A 783 -37.67 -5.00 -0.97
N ALA A 784 -38.42 -3.93 -0.64
CA ALA A 784 -38.02 -2.97 0.40
C ALA A 784 -37.91 -3.62 1.79
N ALA A 785 -38.82 -4.52 2.16
CA ALA A 785 -38.76 -5.24 3.42
C ALA A 785 -37.59 -6.25 3.47
N GLU A 786 -37.16 -6.80 2.33
CA GLU A 786 -35.94 -7.61 2.26
C GLU A 786 -34.67 -6.77 2.34
N ALA A 787 -34.60 -5.65 1.62
CA ALA A 787 -33.48 -4.71 1.71
C ALA A 787 -33.29 -4.24 3.16
N GLN A 788 -34.40 -3.92 3.86
CA GLN A 788 -34.39 -3.54 5.27
C GLN A 788 -33.90 -4.68 6.20
N LYS A 789 -34.22 -5.96 5.90
CA LYS A 789 -33.67 -7.11 6.64
C LYS A 789 -32.17 -7.30 6.40
N ARG A 790 -31.72 -7.22 5.14
CA ARG A 790 -30.30 -7.36 4.77
C ARG A 790 -29.45 -6.29 5.46
N LEU A 791 -29.93 -5.05 5.47
CA LEU A 791 -29.28 -3.93 6.15
C LEU A 791 -29.30 -4.07 7.69
N HIS A 792 -30.34 -4.68 8.28
CA HIS A 792 -30.36 -4.96 9.72
C HIS A 792 -29.40 -6.10 10.12
N LEU A 793 -29.25 -7.13 9.29
CA LEU A 793 -28.25 -8.19 9.48
C LEU A 793 -26.83 -7.62 9.42
N GLN A 794 -26.53 -6.83 8.39
CA GLN A 794 -25.23 -6.17 8.25
C GLN A 794 -24.92 -5.26 9.46
N LEU A 795 -25.89 -4.49 9.94
CA LEU A 795 -25.73 -3.68 11.17
C LEU A 795 -25.56 -4.51 12.46
N GLU A 796 -25.93 -5.78 12.49
CA GLU A 796 -25.64 -6.68 13.61
C GLU A 796 -24.25 -7.33 13.47
N GLU A 797 -23.84 -7.70 12.26
CA GLU A 797 -22.47 -8.16 11.95
C GLU A 797 -21.42 -7.07 12.25
N ASP A 798 -21.64 -5.83 11.79
CA ASP A 798 -20.77 -4.67 12.04
C ASP A 798 -20.64 -4.39 13.56
N ARG A 799 -21.72 -4.57 14.33
CA ARG A 799 -21.71 -4.41 15.81
C ARG A 799 -20.90 -5.49 16.52
N VAL A 800 -20.96 -6.73 16.06
CA VAL A 800 -20.13 -7.82 16.62
C VAL A 800 -18.66 -7.54 16.34
N GLN A 801 -18.30 -7.16 15.11
CA GLN A 801 -16.93 -6.76 14.76
C GLN A 801 -16.44 -5.57 15.59
N GLN A 802 -17.31 -4.56 15.82
CA GLN A 802 -16.98 -3.41 16.67
C GLN A 802 -16.69 -3.84 18.12
N ALA A 803 -17.45 -4.79 18.68
CA ALA A 803 -17.23 -5.32 20.03
C ALA A 803 -15.93 -6.14 20.14
N GLU A 804 -15.63 -7.00 19.16
CA GLU A 804 -14.36 -7.74 19.10
C GLU A 804 -13.14 -6.80 18.99
N LEU A 805 -13.25 -5.73 18.20
CA LEU A 805 -12.20 -4.72 18.08
C LEU A 805 -12.03 -3.91 19.38
N GLN A 806 -13.11 -3.62 20.11
CA GLN A 806 -13.04 -2.99 21.43
C GLN A 806 -12.35 -3.90 22.45
N GLU A 807 -12.73 -5.18 22.54
CA GLU A 807 -12.07 -6.11 23.48
C GLU A 807 -10.59 -6.31 23.12
N ARG A 808 -10.26 -6.36 21.83
CA ARG A 808 -8.86 -6.42 21.36
C ARG A 808 -8.07 -5.17 21.72
N LEU A 809 -8.68 -3.99 21.65
CA LEU A 809 -8.07 -2.72 22.08
C LEU A 809 -7.86 -2.67 23.60
N GLU A 810 -8.79 -3.17 24.40
CA GLU A 810 -8.65 -3.28 25.86
C GLU A 810 -7.55 -4.26 26.27
N ARG A 811 -7.47 -5.44 25.62
CA ARG A 811 -6.37 -6.39 25.82
C ARG A 811 -5.01 -5.77 25.48
N LEU A 812 -4.93 -4.98 24.40
CA LEU A 812 -3.71 -4.27 24.00
C LEU A 812 -3.34 -3.12 24.95
N SER A 813 -4.32 -2.35 25.46
CA SER A 813 -4.07 -1.27 26.41
C SER A 813 -3.61 -1.81 27.76
N LEU A 814 -4.18 -2.92 28.24
CA LEU A 814 -3.73 -3.63 29.44
C LEU A 814 -2.28 -4.12 29.29
N HIS A 815 -1.93 -4.71 28.14
CA HIS A 815 -0.57 -5.14 27.83
C HIS A 815 0.42 -3.96 27.75
N HIS A 816 -0.02 -2.81 27.21
CA HIS A 816 0.77 -1.57 27.22
C HIS A 816 1.02 -1.07 28.65
N VAL A 817 0.01 -1.05 29.52
CA VAL A 817 0.16 -0.67 30.94
C VAL A 817 1.16 -1.59 31.68
N VAL A 818 1.05 -2.90 31.48
CA VAL A 818 1.99 -3.88 32.09
C VAL A 818 3.43 -3.67 31.60
N ASN A 819 3.63 -3.42 30.30
CA ASN A 819 4.97 -3.16 29.77
C ASN A 819 5.51 -1.79 30.19
N ASN A 820 4.68 -0.76 30.29
CA ASN A 820 5.10 0.56 30.78
C ASN A 820 5.59 0.47 32.25
N ARG A 821 4.86 -0.27 33.09
CA ARG A 821 5.30 -0.56 34.47
C ARG A 821 6.65 -1.28 34.51
N ARG A 822 6.86 -2.29 33.65
CA ARG A 822 8.15 -2.99 33.51
C ARG A 822 9.28 -2.10 32.98
N TRP A 823 8.99 -0.98 32.32
CA TRP A 823 9.98 0.01 31.93
C TRP A 823 10.31 0.96 33.09
N GLN A 824 9.31 1.38 33.87
CA GLN A 824 9.54 2.15 35.11
C GLN A 824 10.38 1.37 36.12
N GLU A 825 10.07 0.09 36.35
CA GLU A 825 10.86 -0.82 37.21
C GLU A 825 12.33 -0.95 36.73
N LYS A 826 12.61 -0.79 35.43
CA LYS A 826 13.98 -0.76 34.88
C LYS A 826 14.64 0.62 34.98
N GLU A 827 13.88 1.70 34.88
CA GLU A 827 14.34 3.07 35.05
C GLU A 827 14.76 3.35 36.50
N GLU A 828 14.02 2.81 37.47
CA GLU A 828 14.40 2.80 38.89
C GLU A 828 15.71 2.02 39.15
N LEU A 829 15.92 0.90 38.45
CA LEU A 829 17.18 0.14 38.54
C LEU A 829 18.35 0.86 37.86
N LEU A 830 18.13 1.50 36.71
CA LEU A 830 19.16 2.28 36.01
C LEU A 830 19.60 3.49 36.86
N THR A 831 18.67 4.26 37.41
CA THR A 831 18.99 5.41 38.26
C THR A 831 19.70 5.00 39.55
N GLN A 832 19.39 3.83 40.13
CA GLN A 832 20.17 3.26 41.24
C GLN A 832 21.61 2.92 40.83
N LEU A 833 21.81 2.32 39.66
CA LEU A 833 23.15 2.01 39.13
C LEU A 833 23.94 3.29 38.79
N GLU A 834 23.31 4.31 38.21
CA GLU A 834 23.92 5.62 37.96
C GLU A 834 24.40 6.29 39.26
N VAL A 835 23.61 6.23 40.33
CA VAL A 835 24.01 6.73 41.66
C VAL A 835 25.19 5.92 42.24
N GLN A 836 25.23 4.59 42.04
CA GLN A 836 26.39 3.78 42.44
C GLN A 836 27.64 4.14 41.64
N VAL A 837 27.55 4.26 40.31
CA VAL A 837 28.66 4.64 39.43
C VAL A 837 29.16 6.04 39.77
N LYS A 838 28.27 7.00 40.04
CA LYS A 838 28.65 8.35 40.47
C LYS A 838 29.40 8.34 41.80
N ARG A 839 28.92 7.60 42.81
CA ARG A 839 29.64 7.44 44.10
C ARG A 839 30.99 6.76 43.93
N MET A 840 31.10 5.75 43.06
CA MET A 840 32.39 5.12 42.75
C MET A 840 33.35 6.13 42.11
N LYS A 841 32.89 6.93 41.15
CA LYS A 841 33.70 7.99 40.54
C LYS A 841 34.13 9.04 41.57
N GLU A 842 33.22 9.57 42.38
CA GLU A 842 33.54 10.57 43.42
C GLU A 842 34.60 10.06 44.41
N ASN A 843 34.57 8.76 44.74
CA ASN A 843 35.61 8.11 45.54
C ASN A 843 36.96 7.98 44.79
N PHE A 844 36.97 7.64 43.50
CA PHE A 844 38.19 7.62 42.69
C PHE A 844 38.79 9.03 42.54
N ASP A 845 37.99 10.03 42.14
CA ASP A 845 38.38 11.43 41.98
C ASP A 845 38.90 12.03 43.30
N SER A 846 38.44 11.54 44.46
CA SER A 846 38.96 11.91 45.79
C SER A 846 40.31 11.27 46.09
N LYS A 847 40.48 9.99 45.72
CA LYS A 847 41.71 9.22 45.96
C LYS A 847 42.85 9.65 45.04
N GLU A 848 42.54 10.03 43.81
CA GLU A 848 43.50 10.65 42.87
C GLU A 848 44.04 11.98 43.43
N ARG A 849 43.17 12.85 43.95
CA ARG A 849 43.58 14.11 44.60
C ARG A 849 44.50 13.87 45.80
N GLN A 850 44.22 12.87 46.63
CA GLN A 850 45.11 12.50 47.74
C GLN A 850 46.50 12.07 47.26
N LEU A 851 46.57 11.22 46.23
CA LEU A 851 47.84 10.77 45.65
C LEU A 851 48.63 11.90 44.96
N LEU A 852 47.94 12.85 44.32
CA LEU A 852 48.56 14.06 43.75
C LEU A 852 49.13 14.97 44.84
N GLU A 853 48.38 15.20 45.94
CA GLU A 853 48.87 15.95 47.10
C GLU A 853 50.10 15.29 47.75
N GLU A 854 50.11 13.97 47.89
CA GLU A 854 51.26 13.22 48.43
C GLU A 854 52.49 13.32 47.52
N ARG A 855 52.29 13.17 46.20
CA ARG A 855 53.33 13.36 45.18
C ARG A 855 53.95 14.76 45.28
N ASP A 856 53.13 15.80 45.39
CA ASP A 856 53.61 17.18 45.35
C ASP A 856 54.32 17.57 46.66
N LYS A 857 53.82 17.10 47.82
CA LYS A 857 54.52 17.19 49.11
C LYS A 857 55.89 16.49 49.06
N ALA A 858 55.98 15.32 48.43
CA ALA A 858 57.25 14.60 48.24
C ALA A 858 58.20 15.33 47.27
N ALA A 859 57.67 15.89 46.18
CA ALA A 859 58.44 16.67 45.21
C ALA A 859 59.05 17.94 45.83
N ASP A 860 58.30 18.67 46.67
CA ASP A 860 58.80 19.85 47.37
C ASP A 860 59.79 19.51 48.48
N ALA A 861 59.58 18.40 49.21
CA ALA A 861 60.59 17.88 50.14
C ALA A 861 61.91 17.53 49.41
N HIS A 862 61.84 16.95 48.22
CA HIS A 862 63.00 16.66 47.38
C HIS A 862 63.69 17.93 46.86
N LYS A 863 62.94 18.95 46.41
CA LYS A 863 63.49 20.27 46.06
C LYS A 863 64.22 20.92 47.25
N ALA A 864 63.64 20.85 48.45
CA ALA A 864 64.25 21.39 49.67
C ALA A 864 65.54 20.63 50.06
N ALA A 865 65.59 19.31 49.87
CA ALA A 865 66.81 18.53 50.06
C ALA A 865 67.91 18.92 49.05
N LEU A 866 67.57 19.07 47.76
CA LEU A 866 68.50 19.53 46.74
C LEU A 866 69.03 20.95 47.01
N GLN A 867 68.20 21.87 47.52
CA GLN A 867 68.66 23.20 47.91
C GLN A 867 69.62 23.16 49.11
N LYS A 868 69.42 22.26 50.08
CA LYS A 868 70.35 22.04 51.20
C LYS A 868 71.69 21.48 50.72
N LEU A 869 71.67 20.49 49.81
CA LEU A 869 72.87 19.94 49.19
C LEU A 869 73.67 21.01 48.44
N ARG A 870 73.02 21.79 47.55
CA ARG A 870 73.69 22.89 46.83
C ARG A 870 74.35 23.89 47.77
N ARG A 871 73.66 24.31 48.84
CA ARG A 871 74.23 25.21 49.86
C ARG A 871 75.44 24.61 50.58
N ALA A 872 75.48 23.29 50.79
CA ALA A 872 76.65 22.61 51.32
C ALA A 872 77.79 22.56 50.30
N ASP A 873 77.52 22.20 49.04
CA ASP A 873 78.51 22.17 47.95
C ASP A 873 79.13 23.56 47.70
N ASP A 874 78.31 24.61 47.71
CA ASP A 874 78.75 26.00 47.55
C ASP A 874 79.60 26.46 48.74
N ALA A 875 79.25 26.06 49.97
CA ALA A 875 80.06 26.32 51.16
C ALA A 875 81.39 25.55 51.16
N PHE A 876 81.40 24.29 50.71
CA PHE A 876 82.63 23.51 50.53
C PHE A 876 83.53 24.12 49.45
N ARG A 877 82.97 24.62 48.34
CA ARG A 877 83.73 25.36 47.31
C ARG A 877 84.33 26.65 47.88
N ALA A 878 83.55 27.47 48.59
CA ALA A 878 84.07 28.68 49.23
C ALA A 878 85.17 28.39 50.27
N GLN A 879 85.04 27.31 51.06
CA GLN A 879 86.08 26.89 51.99
C GLN A 879 87.36 26.42 51.26
N LEU A 880 87.22 25.63 50.19
CA LEU A 880 88.34 25.18 49.36
C LEU A 880 89.06 26.35 48.67
N GLU A 881 88.31 27.32 48.15
CA GLU A 881 88.85 28.55 47.55
C GLU A 881 89.59 29.40 48.59
N SER A 882 89.05 29.52 49.81
CA SER A 882 89.72 30.21 50.91
C SER A 882 91.03 29.52 51.33
N VAL A 883 91.07 28.18 51.35
CA VAL A 883 92.29 27.41 51.66
C VAL A 883 93.32 27.54 50.52
N HIS A 884 92.89 27.50 49.26
CA HIS A 884 93.76 27.77 48.12
C HIS A 884 94.29 29.21 48.11
N ALA A 885 93.51 30.20 48.54
CA ALA A 885 93.96 31.58 48.69
C ALA A 885 95.00 31.73 49.81
N ALA A 886 94.79 31.09 50.95
CA ALA A 886 95.75 31.08 52.06
C ALA A 886 97.10 30.47 51.65
N HIS A 887 97.12 29.24 51.10
CA HIS A 887 98.35 28.61 50.63
C HIS A 887 99.07 29.43 49.54
N ARG A 888 98.34 30.14 48.67
CA ARG A 888 98.94 31.06 47.68
C ARG A 888 99.62 32.27 48.35
N ALA A 889 99.03 32.82 49.41
CA ALA A 889 99.64 33.92 50.17
C ALA A 889 100.89 33.45 50.92
N GLU A 890 100.86 32.27 51.54
CA GLU A 890 102.03 31.64 52.19
C GLU A 890 103.17 31.38 51.19
N LEU A 891 102.87 30.86 49.99
CA LEU A 891 103.87 30.65 48.94
C LEU A 891 104.50 31.97 48.45
N LEU A 892 103.73 33.06 48.39
CA LEU A 892 104.26 34.40 48.06
C LEU A 892 105.15 34.94 49.18
N GLN A 893 104.75 34.81 50.46
CA GLN A 893 105.59 35.21 51.60
C GLN A 893 106.90 34.41 51.65
N LEU A 894 106.85 33.08 51.42
CA LEU A 894 108.04 32.25 51.34
C LEU A 894 108.95 32.63 50.16
N ALA A 895 108.39 33.05 49.02
CA ALA A 895 109.17 33.56 47.90
C ALA A 895 109.88 34.88 48.25
N ASP A 896 109.16 35.84 48.86
CA ASP A 896 109.71 37.13 49.30
C ASP A 896 110.79 36.96 50.38
N GLU A 897 110.59 36.08 51.37
CA GLU A 897 111.60 35.75 52.37
C GLU A 897 112.86 35.16 51.74
N LYS A 898 112.71 34.27 50.75
CA LYS A 898 113.85 33.68 50.04
C LYS A 898 114.56 34.69 49.16
N GLN A 899 113.83 35.59 48.50
CA GLN A 899 114.41 36.70 47.76
C GLN A 899 115.20 37.64 48.68
N GLN A 900 114.66 38.00 49.85
CA GLN A 900 115.41 38.77 50.85
C GLN A 900 116.66 38.03 51.38
N GLN A 901 116.60 36.70 51.55
CA GLN A 901 117.78 35.90 51.92
C GLN A 901 118.86 35.95 50.83
N ILE A 902 118.47 35.86 49.55
CA ILE A 902 119.38 36.01 48.40
C ILE A 902 120.00 37.42 48.38
N GLU A 903 119.21 38.49 48.54
CA GLU A 903 119.76 39.85 48.57
C GLU A 903 120.67 40.13 49.78
N ARG A 904 120.44 39.48 50.93
CA ARG A 904 121.33 39.57 52.10
C ARG A 904 122.64 38.81 51.86
N ALA A 905 122.59 37.67 51.16
CA ALA A 905 123.79 36.95 50.72
C ALA A 905 124.59 37.77 49.70
N ASN A 906 123.93 38.33 48.68
CA ASN A 906 124.57 39.16 47.65
C ASN A 906 125.19 40.44 48.23
N ARG A 907 124.55 41.08 49.23
CA ARG A 907 125.16 42.20 49.98
C ARG A 907 126.45 41.78 50.70
N LYS A 908 126.47 40.62 51.36
CA LYS A 908 127.69 40.09 51.98
C LYS A 908 128.80 39.74 50.97
N VAL A 909 128.44 39.26 49.77
CA VAL A 909 129.41 39.03 48.70
C VAL A 909 130.01 40.35 48.22
N LEU A 910 129.20 41.41 48.07
CA LEU A 910 129.68 42.75 47.75
C LEU A 910 130.58 43.31 48.85
N GLU A 911 130.19 43.20 50.13
CA GLU A 911 131.00 43.61 51.29
C GLU A 911 132.38 42.92 51.26
N VAL A 912 132.42 41.59 51.07
CA VAL A 912 133.68 40.81 50.99
C VAL A 912 134.50 41.12 49.73
N GLU A 913 133.85 41.40 48.59
CA GLU A 913 134.56 41.91 47.41
C GLU A 913 135.19 43.28 47.66
N GLU A 914 134.52 44.14 48.42
CA GLU A 914 134.97 45.51 48.69
C GLU A 914 136.08 45.54 49.76
N GLU A 915 135.99 44.69 50.80
CA GLU A 915 137.11 44.37 51.70
C GLU A 915 138.32 43.80 50.93
N MET A 916 138.10 42.88 49.99
CA MET A 916 139.19 42.30 49.20
C MET A 916 139.81 43.32 48.21
N ARG A 917 139.01 44.27 47.68
CA ARG A 917 139.53 45.42 46.92
C ARG A 917 140.37 46.35 47.80
N GLN A 918 139.95 46.61 49.05
CA GLN A 918 140.74 47.37 50.02
C GLN A 918 142.06 46.67 50.34
N LEU A 919 142.06 45.37 50.62
CA LEU A 919 143.28 44.58 50.86
C LEU A 919 144.22 44.56 49.64
N LEU A 920 143.69 44.50 48.41
CA LEU A 920 144.47 44.63 47.18
C LEU A 920 145.07 46.05 47.03
N GLN A 921 144.34 47.09 47.45
CA GLN A 921 144.83 48.48 47.44
C GLN A 921 145.87 48.74 48.55
N GLU A 922 145.71 48.14 49.73
CA GLU A 922 146.67 48.19 50.84
C GLU A 922 147.96 47.42 50.52
N THR A 923 147.85 46.26 49.89
CA THR A 923 149.04 45.53 49.40
C THR A 923 149.73 46.26 48.24
N GLN A 924 148.99 46.93 47.35
CA GLN A 924 149.58 47.75 46.28
C GLN A 924 150.23 49.05 46.79
N THR A 925 149.65 49.71 47.80
CA THR A 925 150.30 50.86 48.47
C THR A 925 151.49 50.43 49.31
N SER A 926 151.41 49.30 50.02
CA SER A 926 152.55 48.70 50.72
C SER A 926 153.68 48.33 49.76
N LYS A 927 153.36 47.81 48.57
CA LYS A 927 154.32 47.56 47.48
C LYS A 927 154.99 48.85 47.02
N ARG A 928 154.23 49.92 46.76
CA ARG A 928 154.81 51.24 46.43
C ARG A 928 155.72 51.79 47.54
N VAL A 929 155.32 51.67 48.80
CA VAL A 929 156.15 52.11 49.95
C VAL A 929 157.43 51.26 50.07
N MET A 930 157.38 49.97 49.70
CA MET A 930 158.57 49.12 49.64
C MET A 930 159.46 49.44 48.43
N GLU A 931 158.87 49.72 47.26
CA GLU A 931 159.58 50.21 46.06
C GLU A 931 160.25 51.56 46.33
N GLU A 932 159.60 52.49 47.03
CA GLU A 932 160.20 53.74 47.51
C GLU A 932 161.34 53.49 48.51
N LYS A 933 161.19 52.56 49.46
CA LYS A 933 162.27 52.22 50.40
C LYS A 933 163.47 51.62 49.67
N VAL A 934 163.25 50.75 48.69
CA VAL A 934 164.31 50.22 47.81
C VAL A 934 164.93 51.35 46.97
N SER A 935 164.15 52.31 46.48
CA SER A 935 164.66 53.49 45.77
C SER A 935 165.52 54.40 46.66
N ARG A 936 165.12 54.61 47.92
CA ARG A 936 165.90 55.41 48.90
C ARG A 936 167.16 54.68 49.35
N LEU A 937 167.13 53.35 49.49
CA LEU A 937 168.35 52.54 49.68
C LEU A 937 169.26 52.61 48.44
N SER A 938 168.69 52.64 47.24
CA SER A 938 169.43 52.76 45.97
C SER A 938 170.03 54.15 45.73
N SER A 939 169.50 55.22 46.34
CA SER A 939 170.13 56.54 46.34
C SER A 939 171.23 56.63 47.42
N VAL A 940 170.98 56.13 48.63
CA VAL A 940 171.99 56.08 49.70
C VAL A 940 173.22 55.24 49.31
N LEU A 941 173.04 54.21 48.47
CA LEU A 941 174.15 53.43 47.88
C LEU A 941 174.93 54.14 46.76
N LYS A 942 174.48 55.30 46.25
CA LYS A 942 175.22 56.09 45.25
C LYS A 942 176.06 57.20 45.89
N ASP A 943 175.58 57.80 46.98
CA ASP A 943 176.22 58.98 47.58
C ASP A 943 177.41 58.64 48.50
N PHE A 944 177.84 57.37 48.54
CA PHE A 944 179.09 56.90 49.17
C PHE A 944 180.16 56.46 48.15
N HIS A 945 180.13 57.04 46.94
CA HIS A 945 181.23 56.99 45.95
C HIS A 945 181.62 58.40 45.48
N SER A 946 181.87 59.29 46.45
CA SER A 946 182.48 60.62 46.29
C SER A 946 183.03 61.11 47.65
#